data_AF-A0AAW0VK71-F1
#
_entry.id   AF-A0AAW0VK71-F1
#
_cell.length_a   1.000
_cell.length_b   1.000
_cell.length_c   1.000
_cell.angle_alpha   90.00
_cell.angle_beta   90.00
_cell.angle_gamma   90.00
#
_symmetry.space_group_name_H-M   'P 1'
#
loop_
_entity.id
_entity.type
_entity.pdbx_description
1 polymer ?
#
loop_
_entity_poly.entity_id
_entity_poly.type
_entity_poly.pdbx_seq_one_letter_code
_entity_poly.pdbx_strand_id
1 'polypeptide(L)'
;MSQTLSKEERLKLRQEQLAKWKQRKSQSPVLDPERSTDEEDRPNASLPNPEEQRRIERLKKLEEWRKKKLSSQESKPTGAQNRQKKLEEWKRKRENDNPNDSSKVTVSTPLKPISTLTRKPVLLKRQRLFEDDEDENGGLRFKLRRSAPQSMQNAMENTLDGKDALDLFLEELKDDYVDPNQEFKQVSEESSDDEDEGEDKLLSLQLKTMRKGKELAAVDHKSIAYLPFKKNFYVESREVTDLSQKEVHDLRTTLGGIKVSGTNCPRPIWKWEQLGMSSVVTSVIEDKLQFKKPTSVQSQALPVILSGRDMLAIAKTGSGKTLAFVLPLLRHVQDQPPLKEGDGPIALLMAPTRELALQIFKQLTIFTKKLGLSACCCYGGSSIEPQIAELRRGAQIVVCTPGRLIDLLSTNNGKVCNLRRVTYVVLDEADRMFDFGFEPQIKKIFSQVRPDKQCVLFSATFARKMEGLAKDTLQDPVEVVVGGISIVAPEIRQHVELFEIDHTASATELYDQKFSRLQELLEQFSGVKKLVFVEKQDSADDLHVKLLSQGLQSVTIHGGKDQIDRKYAIKEFSEKNSGVDTLIATSVAARGLDVKGLDLVINFDPPNHMEDYVHRVGRTGRAGQEGDAYTFVASSQERPVTDLVKSLRLSKYPEDKIDSRLIKISEEFLSKVKDGKERFNFGFGGKGLSKLDEMRDTQKKMERSMYAADTPEQEKPAKAHSPATSNPVPENAKTVNGVELPDFNVIEGKAAESTGPDKCKFHSRITVNDLPQQARWAVVSGDSLAEITEATSTSITSKGQFYPSGSKIPTIIKQGKKEVPAPPKLYLLVEGLTESGVRDANKRIRQKIIEGMEISAKDDGVAPTGRYVV
;
A
#
# COMPACT_ATOMS: atom_id res chain seq x y z
N MET A 1 -61.33 28.57 -18.45
CA MET A 1 -61.52 27.54 -17.39
C MET A 1 -61.07 26.19 -17.93
N SER A 2 -60.48 25.33 -17.10
CA SER A 2 -60.21 23.92 -17.42
C SER A 2 -60.28 23.13 -16.12
N GLN A 3 -61.16 22.14 -16.03
CA GLN A 3 -61.49 21.47 -14.76
C GLN A 3 -60.50 20.33 -14.48
N THR A 4 -59.98 20.29 -13.25
CA THR A 4 -59.03 19.28 -12.79
C THR A 4 -59.74 17.97 -12.44
N LEU A 5 -59.83 17.06 -13.42
CA LEU A 5 -60.35 15.69 -13.25
C LEU A 5 -59.90 15.05 -11.93
N SER A 6 -60.86 14.46 -11.24
CA SER A 6 -60.73 13.91 -9.88
C SER A 6 -59.81 12.69 -9.80
N LYS A 7 -59.55 12.24 -8.56
CA LYS A 7 -58.67 11.11 -8.28
C LYS A 7 -59.25 9.77 -8.77
N GLU A 8 -60.58 9.64 -8.78
CA GLU A 8 -61.29 8.45 -9.24
C GLU A 8 -61.41 8.39 -10.77
N GLU A 9 -61.71 9.52 -11.43
CA GLU A 9 -61.75 9.59 -12.90
C GLU A 9 -60.41 9.21 -13.53
N ARG A 10 -59.30 9.68 -12.94
CA ARG A 10 -57.94 9.26 -13.33
C ARG A 10 -57.68 7.77 -13.14
N LEU A 11 -58.35 7.13 -12.17
CA LEU A 11 -58.21 5.70 -11.87
C LEU A 11 -59.06 4.87 -12.84
N LYS A 12 -60.29 5.30 -13.15
CA LYS A 12 -61.12 4.77 -14.25
C LYS A 12 -60.39 4.82 -15.60
N LEU A 13 -59.87 5.99 -15.97
CA LEU A 13 -59.14 6.19 -17.23
C LEU A 13 -57.93 5.24 -17.34
N ARG A 14 -57.22 5.00 -16.23
CA ARG A 14 -56.09 4.06 -16.16
C ARG A 14 -56.53 2.60 -16.26
N GLN A 15 -57.69 2.24 -15.71
CA GLN A 15 -58.29 0.90 -15.87
C GLN A 15 -58.75 0.66 -17.32
N GLU A 16 -59.39 1.64 -17.97
CA GLU A 16 -59.76 1.54 -19.39
C GLU A 16 -58.55 1.39 -20.32
N GLN A 17 -57.46 2.13 -20.06
CA GLN A 17 -56.21 1.99 -20.82
C GLN A 17 -55.61 0.58 -20.65
N LEU A 18 -55.65 0.01 -19.44
CA LEU A 18 -55.25 -1.37 -19.20
C LEU A 18 -56.17 -2.41 -19.87
N ALA A 19 -57.48 -2.15 -19.95
CA ALA A 19 -58.43 -3.00 -20.67
C ALA A 19 -58.18 -2.98 -22.19
N LYS A 20 -58.03 -1.79 -22.79
CA LYS A 20 -57.70 -1.61 -24.21
C LYS A 20 -56.34 -2.23 -24.57
N TRP A 21 -55.35 -2.17 -23.67
CA TRP A 21 -54.07 -2.85 -23.85
C TRP A 21 -54.20 -4.39 -23.81
N LYS A 22 -55.03 -4.94 -22.91
CA LYS A 22 -55.33 -6.39 -22.88
C LYS A 22 -56.06 -6.86 -24.13
N GLN A 23 -57.05 -6.11 -24.64
CA GLN A 23 -57.72 -6.42 -25.91
C GLN A 23 -56.73 -6.43 -27.09
N ARG A 24 -55.88 -5.40 -27.22
CA ARG A 24 -54.82 -5.40 -28.25
C ARG A 24 -53.84 -6.57 -28.14
N LYS A 25 -53.63 -7.12 -26.95
CA LYS A 25 -52.74 -8.28 -26.72
C LYS A 25 -53.43 -9.64 -26.91
N SER A 26 -54.76 -9.67 -27.06
CA SER A 26 -55.55 -10.87 -27.38
C SER A 26 -56.00 -10.93 -28.85
N GLN A 27 -55.60 -9.94 -29.67
CA GLN A 27 -55.90 -9.88 -31.11
C GLN A 27 -54.63 -9.71 -31.95
N SER A 28 -53.90 -10.80 -32.14
CA SER A 28 -53.00 -11.05 -33.28
C SER A 28 -52.92 -12.57 -33.48
N PRO A 29 -52.92 -13.07 -34.72
CA PRO A 29 -53.48 -14.39 -34.99
C PRO A 29 -52.51 -15.57 -34.81
N VAL A 30 -53.09 -16.71 -34.44
CA VAL A 30 -52.60 -18.05 -34.82
C VAL A 30 -53.24 -18.40 -36.18
N LEU A 31 -52.52 -19.12 -37.03
CA LEU A 31 -53.08 -19.78 -38.22
C LEU A 31 -52.64 -21.25 -38.21
N ASP A 32 -53.61 -22.15 -38.40
CA ASP A 32 -53.42 -23.60 -38.46
C ASP A 32 -53.04 -24.07 -39.88
N PRO A 33 -52.45 -25.28 -40.03
CA PRO A 33 -52.06 -25.83 -41.31
C PRO A 33 -53.07 -26.85 -41.87
N GLU A 34 -53.65 -26.59 -43.05
CA GLU A 34 -54.08 -27.66 -43.98
C GLU A 34 -54.42 -27.13 -45.40
N ARG A 35 -54.29 -28.01 -46.41
CA ARG A 35 -54.54 -27.82 -47.86
C ARG A 35 -53.58 -26.83 -48.57
N SER A 36 -52.77 -27.22 -49.57
CA SER A 36 -53.02 -27.90 -50.87
C SER A 36 -53.81 -27.01 -51.84
N THR A 37 -53.33 -26.67 -53.04
CA THR A 37 -52.18 -27.16 -53.85
C THR A 37 -51.20 -25.99 -54.21
N ASP A 38 -50.34 -25.88 -55.24
CA ASP A 38 -50.11 -26.57 -56.55
C ASP A 38 -48.65 -26.39 -57.08
N GLU A 39 -48.41 -26.76 -58.35
CA GLU A 39 -47.22 -26.57 -59.25
C GLU A 39 -46.60 -25.15 -59.23
N GLU A 40 -45.34 -24.84 -59.63
CA GLU A 40 -44.08 -25.53 -60.05
C GLU A 40 -42.93 -24.46 -59.98
N ASP A 41 -41.60 -24.66 -60.11
CA ASP A 41 -40.66 -25.82 -60.09
C ASP A 41 -39.23 -25.29 -59.71
N ARG A 42 -38.32 -26.22 -59.35
CA ARG A 42 -36.84 -26.17 -59.32
C ARG A 42 -36.10 -25.25 -58.32
N PRO A 43 -34.84 -25.62 -57.96
CA PRO A 43 -34.28 -25.25 -56.66
C PRO A 43 -33.06 -24.33 -56.69
N ASN A 44 -32.82 -23.66 -55.56
CA ASN A 44 -31.46 -23.45 -55.05
C ASN A 44 -31.47 -23.42 -53.51
N ALA A 45 -30.51 -24.08 -52.87
CA ALA A 45 -30.47 -24.23 -51.41
C ALA A 45 -29.38 -23.34 -50.79
N SER A 46 -29.79 -22.37 -49.97
CA SER A 46 -28.88 -21.49 -49.22
C SER A 46 -28.92 -21.77 -47.70
N LEU A 47 -27.77 -21.60 -47.05
CA LEU A 47 -27.59 -21.87 -45.63
C LEU A 47 -28.17 -20.73 -44.76
N PRO A 48 -28.71 -21.01 -43.56
CA PRO A 48 -29.35 -20.00 -42.71
C PRO A 48 -28.36 -18.99 -42.13
N ASN A 49 -28.80 -17.73 -42.07
CA ASN A 49 -28.01 -16.55 -41.67
C ASN A 49 -27.36 -16.73 -40.26
N PRO A 50 -26.05 -16.44 -40.08
CA PRO A 50 -25.37 -16.45 -38.78
C PRO A 50 -26.05 -15.64 -37.66
N GLU A 51 -26.78 -14.56 -37.96
CA GLU A 51 -27.56 -13.82 -36.95
C GLU A 51 -28.72 -14.64 -36.39
N GLU A 52 -29.36 -15.46 -37.22
CA GLU A 52 -30.52 -16.25 -36.85
C GLU A 52 -30.13 -17.41 -35.94
N GLN A 53 -28.99 -18.05 -36.23
CA GLN A 53 -28.36 -19.04 -35.34
C GLN A 53 -28.05 -18.43 -33.96
N ARG A 54 -27.44 -17.24 -33.92
CA ARG A 54 -27.16 -16.49 -32.67
C ARG A 54 -28.45 -16.14 -31.91
N ARG A 55 -29.54 -15.82 -32.62
CA ARG A 55 -30.86 -15.53 -32.03
C ARG A 55 -31.49 -16.77 -31.39
N ILE A 56 -31.40 -17.92 -32.05
CA ILE A 56 -31.86 -19.22 -31.54
C ILE A 56 -31.04 -19.65 -30.30
N GLU A 57 -29.72 -19.51 -30.33
CA GLU A 57 -28.85 -19.84 -29.19
C GLU A 57 -29.16 -18.96 -27.96
N ARG A 58 -29.38 -17.66 -28.19
CA ARG A 58 -29.74 -16.69 -27.13
C ARG A 58 -31.10 -16.98 -26.51
N LEU A 59 -32.04 -17.53 -27.28
CA LEU A 59 -33.34 -18.01 -26.77
C LEU A 59 -33.19 -19.27 -25.91
N LYS A 60 -32.43 -20.29 -26.37
CA LYS A 60 -32.15 -21.50 -25.58
C LYS A 60 -31.53 -21.18 -24.21
N LYS A 61 -30.51 -20.32 -24.17
CA LYS A 61 -29.88 -19.88 -22.92
C LYS A 61 -30.85 -19.14 -21.98
N LEU A 62 -31.85 -18.46 -22.51
CA LEU A 62 -32.89 -17.79 -21.71
C LEU A 62 -33.92 -18.77 -21.14
N GLU A 63 -34.26 -19.83 -21.87
CA GLU A 63 -35.11 -20.92 -21.37
C GLU A 63 -34.42 -21.79 -20.31
N GLU A 64 -33.15 -22.14 -20.51
CA GLU A 64 -32.35 -22.85 -19.50
C GLU A 64 -32.26 -22.05 -18.20
N TRP A 65 -32.01 -20.74 -18.29
CA TRP A 65 -32.03 -19.85 -17.13
C TRP A 65 -33.39 -19.78 -16.45
N ARG A 66 -34.50 -19.76 -17.22
CA ARG A 66 -35.87 -19.84 -16.66
C ARG A 66 -36.14 -21.17 -15.96
N LYS A 67 -35.82 -22.32 -16.57
CA LYS A 67 -35.96 -23.64 -15.95
C LYS A 67 -35.17 -23.73 -14.64
N LYS A 68 -33.91 -23.28 -14.65
CA LYS A 68 -33.04 -23.23 -13.46
C LYS A 68 -33.58 -22.31 -12.36
N LYS A 69 -34.25 -21.22 -12.73
CA LYS A 69 -34.88 -20.29 -11.78
C LYS A 69 -36.17 -20.86 -11.18
N LEU A 70 -37.02 -21.54 -11.95
CA LEU A 70 -38.19 -22.25 -11.41
C LEU A 70 -37.78 -23.37 -10.44
N SER A 71 -36.81 -24.21 -10.82
CA SER A 71 -36.30 -25.27 -9.94
C SER A 71 -35.67 -24.75 -8.63
N SER A 72 -35.32 -23.45 -8.58
CA SER A 72 -34.79 -22.77 -7.39
C SER A 72 -35.86 -22.06 -6.55
N GLN A 73 -37.14 -22.10 -6.94
CA GLN A 73 -38.26 -21.56 -6.15
C GLN A 73 -39.10 -22.65 -5.48
N GLU A 74 -39.12 -23.87 -6.02
CA GLU A 74 -39.85 -25.02 -5.46
C GLU A 74 -38.99 -25.90 -4.53
N SER A 75 -38.33 -25.32 -3.53
CA SER A 75 -37.79 -26.08 -2.39
C SER A 75 -37.37 -25.22 -1.18
N LYS A 76 -38.30 -25.00 -0.23
CA LYS A 76 -37.99 -24.53 1.13
C LYS A 76 -38.84 -25.29 2.18
N PRO A 77 -38.36 -26.40 2.77
CA PRO A 77 -39.04 -27.07 3.87
C PRO A 77 -38.96 -26.24 5.16
N THR A 78 -40.00 -26.31 5.99
CA THR A 78 -40.07 -25.58 7.26
C THR A 78 -39.26 -26.28 8.36
N GLY A 79 -38.76 -25.49 9.33
CA GLY A 79 -37.70 -25.90 10.27
C GLY A 79 -37.99 -27.12 11.16
N ALA A 80 -39.25 -27.53 11.31
CA ALA A 80 -39.63 -28.73 12.06
C ALA A 80 -39.12 -30.02 11.39
N GLN A 81 -39.26 -30.16 10.07
CA GLN A 81 -38.92 -31.39 9.35
C GLN A 81 -37.41 -31.70 9.39
N ASN A 82 -36.56 -30.67 9.40
CA ASN A 82 -35.11 -30.83 9.52
C ASN A 82 -34.64 -31.32 10.91
N ARG A 83 -35.43 -31.08 11.98
CA ARG A 83 -35.14 -31.66 13.30
C ARG A 83 -35.46 -33.15 13.33
N GLN A 84 -36.60 -33.55 12.76
CA GLN A 84 -37.01 -34.96 12.72
C GLN A 84 -36.00 -35.82 11.94
N LYS A 85 -35.64 -35.41 10.72
CA LYS A 85 -34.65 -36.12 9.89
C LYS A 85 -33.28 -36.25 10.55
N LYS A 86 -32.77 -35.18 11.18
CA LYS A 86 -31.50 -35.26 11.91
C LYS A 86 -31.56 -36.20 13.11
N LEU A 87 -32.71 -36.32 13.78
CA LEU A 87 -32.86 -37.25 14.91
C LEU A 87 -32.89 -38.71 14.45
N GLU A 88 -33.54 -39.02 13.32
CA GLU A 88 -33.52 -40.35 12.71
C GLU A 88 -32.14 -40.72 12.15
N GLU A 89 -31.47 -39.79 11.48
CA GLU A 89 -30.10 -39.95 10.97
C GLU A 89 -29.08 -40.19 12.10
N TRP A 90 -29.31 -39.60 13.29
CA TRP A 90 -28.47 -39.80 14.47
C TRP A 90 -28.79 -41.11 15.21
N LYS A 91 -30.05 -41.57 15.23
CA LYS A 91 -30.41 -42.93 15.68
C LYS A 91 -29.75 -44.00 14.81
N ARG A 92 -29.91 -43.87 13.49
CA ARG A 92 -29.37 -44.81 12.49
C ARG A 92 -27.84 -44.89 12.51
N LYS A 93 -27.15 -43.86 12.98
CA LYS A 93 -25.70 -43.90 13.25
C LYS A 93 -25.32 -44.65 14.53
N ARG A 94 -26.16 -44.66 15.57
CA ARG A 94 -25.91 -45.43 16.80
C ARG A 94 -26.17 -46.92 16.61
N GLU A 95 -27.12 -47.30 15.77
CA GLU A 95 -27.46 -48.71 15.49
C GLU A 95 -26.41 -49.42 14.62
N ASN A 96 -25.55 -48.67 13.93
CA ASN A 96 -24.43 -49.20 13.14
C ASN A 96 -23.13 -49.43 13.93
N ASP A 97 -22.98 -48.83 15.13
CA ASP A 97 -21.77 -48.94 15.96
C ASP A 97 -21.98 -49.95 17.11
N ASN A 98 -22.14 -51.23 16.77
CA ASN A 98 -22.11 -52.33 17.74
C ASN A 98 -21.35 -53.55 17.17
N PRO A 99 -20.14 -53.86 17.65
CA PRO A 99 -19.27 -54.85 17.01
C PRO A 99 -19.49 -56.28 17.54
N ASN A 100 -20.18 -57.13 16.78
CA ASN A 100 -20.03 -58.58 16.94
C ASN A 100 -20.39 -59.41 15.68
N ASP A 101 -19.81 -60.60 15.63
CA ASP A 101 -19.99 -61.69 14.66
C ASP A 101 -19.55 -61.45 13.18
N SER A 102 -19.64 -62.49 12.35
CA SER A 102 -18.49 -62.87 11.50
C SER A 102 -18.79 -63.73 10.25
N SER A 103 -17.75 -63.84 9.40
CA SER A 103 -17.48 -64.92 8.43
C SER A 103 -17.96 -64.80 6.96
N LYS A 104 -17.04 -65.18 6.04
CA LYS A 104 -17.20 -65.72 4.66
C LYS A 104 -17.76 -64.80 3.53
N VAL A 105 -17.50 -65.02 2.23
CA VAL A 105 -16.31 -65.40 1.40
C VAL A 105 -16.75 -65.57 -0.07
N THR A 106 -16.05 -64.99 -1.07
CA THR A 106 -15.88 -65.36 -2.52
C THR A 106 -15.34 -64.13 -3.31
N VAL A 107 -14.30 -64.12 -4.18
CA VAL A 107 -13.98 -64.89 -5.42
C VAL A 107 -14.94 -64.53 -6.60
N SER A 108 -14.62 -63.90 -7.75
CA SER A 108 -13.41 -63.52 -8.56
C SER A 108 -13.22 -64.36 -9.87
N THR A 109 -12.54 -63.92 -10.97
CA THR A 109 -11.54 -62.83 -11.13
C THR A 109 -11.54 -61.97 -12.44
N PRO A 110 -11.30 -62.46 -13.69
CA PRO A 110 -10.43 -61.69 -14.63
C PRO A 110 -10.85 -61.50 -16.12
N LEU A 111 -10.20 -60.55 -16.82
CA LEU A 111 -9.64 -60.57 -18.22
C LEU A 111 -9.24 -59.14 -18.69
N LYS A 112 -8.50 -58.91 -19.80
CA LYS A 112 -7.02 -58.97 -19.95
C LYS A 112 -6.51 -57.87 -20.95
N PRO A 113 -5.19 -57.59 -21.06
CA PRO A 113 -4.63 -56.39 -21.74
C PRO A 113 -3.93 -56.62 -23.11
N ILE A 114 -3.65 -55.51 -23.81
CA ILE A 114 -2.83 -55.32 -25.05
C ILE A 114 -2.36 -53.84 -25.07
N SER A 115 -1.18 -53.41 -25.55
CA SER A 115 0.11 -54.07 -25.85
C SER A 115 1.26 -53.04 -25.81
N THR A 116 2.52 -53.50 -25.75
CA THR A 116 3.74 -52.66 -25.70
C THR A 116 4.41 -52.45 -27.06
N LEU A 117 5.16 -51.35 -27.23
CA LEU A 117 6.26 -51.26 -28.20
C LEU A 117 7.52 -50.64 -27.56
N THR A 118 8.70 -51.12 -27.95
CA THR A 118 9.96 -50.95 -27.19
C THR A 118 11.19 -50.73 -28.09
N ARG A 119 12.15 -49.89 -27.65
CA ARG A 119 13.62 -49.89 -27.92
C ARG A 119 14.20 -48.50 -27.56
N LYS A 120 15.46 -48.31 -27.14
CA LYS A 120 16.50 -49.15 -26.47
C LYS A 120 17.59 -48.19 -25.94
N PRO A 121 18.27 -48.43 -24.80
CA PRO A 121 19.29 -47.51 -24.26
C PRO A 121 20.74 -47.85 -24.64
N VAL A 122 21.62 -46.84 -24.66
CA VAL A 122 23.10 -46.90 -24.71
C VAL A 122 23.62 -45.72 -23.85
N LEU A 123 24.22 -45.87 -22.66
CA LEU A 123 25.51 -46.46 -22.25
C LEU A 123 26.77 -45.59 -22.54
N LEU A 124 27.36 -45.08 -21.44
CA LEU A 124 28.76 -44.61 -21.27
C LEU A 124 29.18 -43.38 -22.09
N LYS A 125 29.89 -42.40 -21.51
CA LYS A 125 31.14 -42.59 -20.75
C LYS A 125 31.29 -41.68 -19.53
N ARG A 126 32.13 -42.12 -18.61
CA ARG A 126 32.62 -41.39 -17.42
C ARG A 126 34.10 -41.10 -17.63
N GLN A 127 34.57 -39.90 -17.35
CA GLN A 127 36.01 -39.60 -17.34
C GLN A 127 36.33 -38.69 -16.16
N ARG A 128 37.31 -39.08 -15.35
CA ARG A 128 37.95 -38.25 -14.33
C ARG A 128 39.23 -37.69 -14.95
N LEU A 129 39.64 -36.51 -14.52
CA LEU A 129 41.04 -36.11 -14.37
C LEU A 129 41.12 -35.27 -13.08
N PHE A 130 42.32 -35.19 -12.51
CA PHE A 130 42.68 -34.46 -11.30
C PHE A 130 42.95 -32.97 -11.68
N GLU A 131 43.33 -32.03 -10.81
CA GLU A 131 44.09 -32.08 -9.55
C GLU A 131 43.62 -30.98 -8.58
N ASP A 132 44.06 -31.08 -7.32
CA ASP A 132 43.93 -30.04 -6.30
C ASP A 132 45.08 -29.02 -6.39
N ASP A 133 44.89 -27.81 -5.85
CA ASP A 133 45.98 -26.96 -5.33
C ASP A 133 45.37 -25.86 -4.43
N GLU A 134 45.97 -25.65 -3.25
CA GLU A 134 45.71 -24.53 -2.34
C GLU A 134 46.88 -23.53 -2.46
N ASP A 135 46.63 -22.20 -2.41
CA ASP A 135 47.48 -21.28 -1.63
C ASP A 135 46.96 -19.83 -1.58
N GLU A 136 47.56 -19.01 -0.70
CA GLU A 136 47.12 -17.66 -0.37
C GLU A 136 47.78 -16.50 -1.15
N ASN A 137 47.05 -15.38 -1.19
CA ASN A 137 47.57 -13.99 -1.16
C ASN A 137 48.32 -13.44 -2.40
N GLY A 138 48.43 -12.11 -2.47
CA GLY A 138 49.11 -11.37 -3.53
C GLY A 138 48.17 -10.91 -4.66
N GLY A 139 48.08 -9.60 -4.88
CA GLY A 139 47.28 -9.03 -5.98
C GLY A 139 48.13 -8.36 -7.06
N LEU A 140 47.62 -8.31 -8.30
CA LEU A 140 47.67 -7.12 -9.18
C LEU A 140 46.91 -7.35 -10.51
N ARG A 141 46.38 -6.27 -11.09
CA ARG A 141 46.07 -6.04 -12.53
C ARG A 141 45.55 -7.22 -13.38
N PHE A 142 44.22 -7.30 -13.54
CA PHE A 142 43.62 -8.07 -14.64
C PHE A 142 43.93 -7.46 -16.02
N LYS A 143 44.61 -8.21 -16.89
CA LYS A 143 44.65 -7.97 -18.34
C LYS A 143 43.54 -8.78 -19.02
N LEU A 144 42.68 -8.11 -19.81
CA LEU A 144 41.55 -8.75 -20.47
C LEU A 144 42.00 -9.57 -21.69
N ARG A 145 42.12 -10.91 -21.56
CA ARG A 145 42.24 -11.82 -22.71
C ARG A 145 40.84 -12.25 -23.18
N ARG A 146 40.45 -11.83 -24.39
CA ARG A 146 39.25 -12.34 -25.07
C ARG A 146 39.52 -13.73 -25.65
N SER A 147 38.55 -14.63 -25.52
CA SER A 147 38.38 -15.80 -26.40
C SER A 147 36.89 -16.01 -26.63
N ALA A 148 36.48 -16.14 -27.89
CA ALA A 148 35.08 -16.27 -28.29
C ALA A 148 34.96 -17.41 -29.32
N PRO A 149 33.91 -18.25 -29.27
CA PRO A 149 33.70 -19.29 -30.28
C PRO A 149 33.39 -18.72 -31.66
N GLN A 150 33.86 -19.39 -32.72
CA GLN A 150 33.62 -18.99 -34.10
C GLN A 150 32.23 -19.43 -34.58
N SER A 151 31.27 -18.51 -34.67
CA SER A 151 30.01 -18.75 -35.42
C SER A 151 29.29 -17.49 -35.95
N MET A 152 30.00 -16.39 -36.20
CA MET A 152 29.52 -15.29 -37.06
C MET A 152 30.69 -14.65 -37.81
N GLN A 153 30.75 -14.84 -39.13
CA GLN A 153 31.74 -14.16 -39.98
C GLN A 153 31.23 -13.84 -41.41
N ASN A 154 29.97 -14.17 -41.73
CA ASN A 154 29.32 -13.91 -43.02
C ASN A 154 28.03 -13.08 -42.85
N ALA A 155 28.13 -11.86 -42.30
CA ALA A 155 27.05 -10.87 -42.26
C ALA A 155 27.57 -9.47 -41.86
N MET A 156 28.66 -8.99 -42.49
CA MET A 156 29.20 -7.65 -42.17
C MET A 156 29.82 -6.95 -43.40
N GLU A 157 29.00 -6.76 -44.43
CA GLU A 157 29.22 -5.78 -45.48
C GLU A 157 27.85 -5.16 -45.84
N ASN A 158 27.82 -3.86 -46.16
CA ASN A 158 26.64 -3.07 -46.48
C ASN A 158 25.56 -2.87 -45.38
N THR A 159 25.90 -2.06 -44.37
CA THR A 159 25.18 -0.79 -44.13
C THR A 159 26.13 0.21 -43.44
N LEU A 160 26.18 1.44 -43.97
CA LEU A 160 26.76 2.59 -43.28
C LEU A 160 25.66 3.29 -42.45
N ASP A 161 26.08 4.02 -41.42
CA ASP A 161 25.28 4.65 -40.36
C ASP A 161 24.40 3.71 -39.50
N GLY A 162 24.59 3.81 -38.19
CA GLY A 162 23.88 3.03 -37.18
C GLY A 162 24.47 3.24 -35.79
N LYS A 163 23.90 4.17 -35.02
CA LYS A 163 24.11 4.29 -33.57
C LYS A 163 23.61 3.00 -32.89
N ASP A 164 24.11 2.68 -31.69
CA ASP A 164 23.58 1.55 -30.91
C ASP A 164 22.07 1.75 -30.67
N ALA A 165 21.30 0.67 -30.73
CA ALA A 165 19.87 0.69 -30.39
C ALA A 165 19.63 1.05 -28.91
N LEU A 166 20.63 0.86 -28.04
CA LEU A 166 20.63 1.40 -26.69
C LEU A 166 20.86 2.92 -26.67
N ASP A 167 21.80 3.44 -27.47
CA ASP A 167 22.10 4.88 -27.54
C ASP A 167 20.95 5.67 -28.18
N LEU A 168 20.37 5.18 -29.28
CA LEU A 168 19.17 5.77 -29.90
C LEU A 168 17.98 5.81 -28.94
N PHE A 169 17.83 4.79 -28.09
CA PHE A 169 16.80 4.78 -27.05
C PHE A 169 17.15 5.68 -25.86
N LEU A 170 18.43 5.85 -25.51
CA LEU A 170 18.88 6.81 -24.51
C LEU A 170 18.80 8.26 -25.02
N GLU A 171 18.77 8.47 -26.35
CA GLU A 171 18.38 9.74 -26.98
C GLU A 171 16.86 9.92 -26.96
N GLU A 172 16.06 8.94 -27.43
CA GLU A 172 14.57 8.95 -27.34
C GLU A 172 14.09 9.17 -25.88
N LEU A 173 14.85 8.70 -24.89
CA LEU A 173 14.56 8.94 -23.46
C LEU A 173 14.80 10.38 -23.01
N LYS A 174 15.77 11.12 -23.57
CA LYS A 174 16.07 12.49 -23.10
C LYS A 174 14.94 13.46 -23.42
N ASP A 175 14.26 13.26 -24.54
CA ASP A 175 13.10 14.06 -24.93
C ASP A 175 11.86 13.78 -24.03
N ASP A 176 11.79 12.59 -23.42
CA ASP A 176 10.71 12.13 -22.52
C ASP A 176 11.07 12.26 -21.01
N TYR A 177 12.33 12.53 -20.65
CA TYR A 177 12.86 12.50 -19.28
C TYR A 177 13.65 13.78 -18.93
N VAL A 178 12.97 14.71 -18.27
CA VAL A 178 13.62 15.81 -17.53
C VAL A 178 14.30 15.23 -16.29
N ASP A 179 15.63 15.22 -16.25
CA ASP A 179 16.40 14.98 -15.03
C ASP A 179 16.33 16.24 -14.14
N PRO A 180 15.70 16.17 -12.95
CA PRO A 180 15.59 17.34 -12.06
C PRO A 180 16.94 17.92 -11.64
N ASN A 181 18.04 17.18 -11.78
CA ASN A 181 19.39 17.65 -11.44
C ASN A 181 20.19 18.20 -12.64
N GLN A 182 19.68 18.12 -13.88
CA GLN A 182 20.36 18.73 -15.04
C GLN A 182 20.01 20.21 -15.21
N GLU A 183 18.74 20.60 -15.01
CA GLU A 183 18.35 22.02 -15.02
C GLU A 183 19.12 22.81 -13.96
N PHE A 184 19.32 22.23 -12.76
CA PHE A 184 20.17 22.79 -11.68
C PHE A 184 21.63 23.05 -12.05
N LYS A 185 22.14 22.49 -13.16
CA LYS A 185 23.52 22.73 -13.64
C LYS A 185 23.61 23.68 -14.83
N GLN A 186 22.58 23.78 -15.66
CA GLN A 186 22.57 24.76 -16.74
C GLN A 186 22.20 26.16 -16.24
N VAL A 187 21.32 26.26 -15.24
CA VAL A 187 20.99 27.54 -14.57
C VAL A 187 22.20 28.16 -13.85
N SER A 188 23.18 27.36 -13.42
CA SER A 188 24.38 27.87 -12.73
C SER A 188 25.47 28.44 -13.64
N GLU A 189 25.34 28.36 -14.97
CA GLU A 189 26.35 28.85 -15.92
C GLU A 189 25.83 29.95 -16.88
N GLU A 190 24.51 30.17 -16.99
CA GLU A 190 23.91 31.19 -17.87
C GLU A 190 22.82 32.07 -17.19
N SER A 191 23.18 32.83 -16.15
CA SER A 191 22.49 34.09 -15.81
C SER A 191 23.30 34.95 -14.83
N SER A 192 23.83 36.07 -15.34
CA SER A 192 24.19 37.25 -14.54
C SER A 192 23.03 38.24 -14.59
N ASP A 193 22.74 38.88 -13.46
CA ASP A 193 21.83 40.02 -13.30
C ASP A 193 20.33 39.76 -13.60
N ASP A 194 19.60 39.20 -12.62
CA ASP A 194 18.20 39.54 -12.21
C ASP A 194 17.64 38.43 -11.26
N GLU A 195 17.69 38.63 -9.94
CA GLU A 195 17.57 37.53 -8.96
C GLU A 195 16.11 37.14 -8.54
N ASP A 196 15.11 38.02 -8.64
CA ASP A 196 13.81 37.83 -7.96
C ASP A 196 12.73 37.01 -8.72
N GLU A 197 12.75 36.91 -10.06
CA GLU A 197 11.67 36.21 -10.82
C GLU A 197 11.91 34.70 -11.05
N GLY A 198 13.07 34.16 -10.64
CA GLY A 198 13.45 32.77 -10.90
C GLY A 198 12.77 31.74 -9.99
N GLU A 199 12.77 32.00 -8.68
CA GLU A 199 12.43 31.00 -7.65
C GLU A 199 10.96 30.56 -7.69
N ASP A 200 10.02 31.51 -7.80
CA ASP A 200 8.59 31.22 -7.89
C ASP A 200 8.25 30.34 -9.11
N LYS A 201 8.97 30.54 -10.22
CA LYS A 201 8.83 29.78 -11.46
C LYS A 201 9.22 28.32 -11.23
N LEU A 202 10.39 28.10 -10.61
CA LEU A 202 10.94 26.81 -10.23
C LEU A 202 10.02 26.07 -9.25
N LEU A 203 9.55 26.76 -8.20
CA LEU A 203 8.63 26.23 -7.21
C LEU A 203 7.28 25.82 -7.85
N SER A 204 6.76 26.63 -8.79
CA SER A 204 5.53 26.30 -9.52
C SER A 204 5.68 25.04 -10.39
N LEU A 205 6.87 24.81 -10.97
CA LEU A 205 7.17 23.63 -11.78
C LEU A 205 7.30 22.38 -10.91
N GLN A 206 8.02 22.46 -9.78
CA GLN A 206 8.09 21.40 -8.79
C GLN A 206 6.68 21.00 -8.29
N LEU A 207 5.84 21.98 -7.95
CA LEU A 207 4.45 21.75 -7.55
C LEU A 207 3.59 21.11 -8.65
N LYS A 208 3.73 21.52 -9.92
CA LYS A 208 3.02 20.91 -11.07
C LYS A 208 3.46 19.45 -11.27
N THR A 209 4.75 19.16 -11.16
CA THR A 209 5.31 17.82 -11.33
C THR A 209 4.91 16.87 -10.19
N MET A 210 4.85 17.35 -8.95
CA MET A 210 4.30 16.57 -7.81
C MET A 210 2.79 16.36 -7.90
N ARG A 211 2.03 17.32 -8.46
CA ARG A 211 0.55 17.22 -8.58
C ARG A 211 0.09 16.29 -9.70
N LYS A 212 0.88 16.06 -10.75
CA LYS A 212 0.64 14.98 -11.74
C LYS A 212 1.04 13.61 -11.17
N GLY A 213 0.22 13.07 -10.27
CA GLY A 213 0.39 11.70 -9.80
C GLY A 213 0.29 10.69 -10.95
N LYS A 214 1.43 10.10 -11.37
CA LYS A 214 1.52 9.18 -12.51
C LYS A 214 0.42 8.11 -12.44
N GLU A 215 -0.40 8.06 -13.49
CA GLU A 215 -1.46 7.07 -13.64
C GLU A 215 -0.93 5.85 -14.40
N LEU A 216 -1.18 4.66 -13.85
CA LEU A 216 -0.93 3.40 -14.53
C LEU A 216 -2.18 3.03 -15.32
N ALA A 217 -2.00 2.65 -16.60
CA ALA A 217 -3.10 2.22 -17.43
C ALA A 217 -3.86 1.03 -16.79
N ALA A 218 -5.19 1.08 -16.78
CA ALA A 218 -6.00 0.02 -16.20
C ALA A 218 -5.91 -1.27 -17.04
N VAL A 219 -5.59 -2.39 -16.40
CA VAL A 219 -5.41 -3.69 -17.06
C VAL A 219 -6.67 -4.54 -16.90
N ASP A 220 -7.39 -4.81 -17.99
CA ASP A 220 -8.43 -5.85 -17.97
C ASP A 220 -7.81 -7.24 -18.05
N HIS A 221 -7.51 -7.81 -16.89
CA HIS A 221 -7.03 -9.19 -16.72
C HIS A 221 -7.94 -10.26 -17.35
N LYS A 222 -9.22 -9.96 -17.67
CA LYS A 222 -10.12 -10.91 -18.35
C LYS A 222 -9.88 -10.98 -19.85
N SER A 223 -9.32 -9.93 -20.44
CA SER A 223 -8.95 -9.87 -21.86
C SER A 223 -7.62 -10.59 -22.18
N ILE A 224 -6.78 -10.81 -21.16
CA ILE A 224 -5.41 -11.32 -21.32
C ILE A 224 -5.38 -12.84 -21.19
N ALA A 225 -4.98 -13.51 -22.27
CA ALA A 225 -4.68 -14.95 -22.26
C ALA A 225 -3.36 -15.22 -21.53
N TYR A 226 -3.42 -15.44 -20.22
CA TYR A 226 -2.25 -15.75 -19.40
C TYR A 226 -1.72 -17.17 -19.63
N LEU A 227 -0.39 -17.30 -19.68
CA LEU A 227 0.27 -18.61 -19.68
C LEU A 227 -0.01 -19.36 -18.35
N PRO A 228 -0.33 -20.66 -18.38
CA PRO A 228 -0.41 -21.47 -17.17
C PRO A 228 0.99 -21.64 -16.57
N PHE A 229 1.07 -21.78 -15.25
CA PHE A 229 2.31 -22.02 -14.52
C PHE A 229 2.04 -22.97 -13.35
N LYS A 230 3.08 -23.68 -12.93
CA LYS A 230 3.03 -24.55 -11.75
C LYS A 230 3.20 -23.72 -10.48
N LYS A 231 2.34 -23.95 -9.48
CA LYS A 231 2.45 -23.37 -8.14
C LYS A 231 2.98 -24.36 -7.10
N ASN A 232 2.45 -25.59 -7.11
CA ASN A 232 2.84 -26.61 -6.14
C ASN A 232 4.08 -27.37 -6.62
N PHE A 233 5.19 -27.16 -5.92
CA PHE A 233 6.47 -27.86 -6.06
C PHE A 233 6.77 -28.80 -4.90
N TYR A 234 6.06 -28.66 -3.78
CA TYR A 234 6.36 -29.40 -2.56
C TYR A 234 5.95 -30.87 -2.66
N VAL A 235 6.86 -31.74 -2.24
CA VAL A 235 6.62 -33.17 -2.05
C VAL A 235 7.09 -33.46 -0.62
N GLU A 236 6.19 -33.90 0.26
CA GLU A 236 6.59 -34.26 1.63
C GLU A 236 7.58 -35.44 1.58
N SER A 237 8.65 -35.34 2.37
CA SER A 237 9.54 -36.48 2.60
C SER A 237 8.86 -37.50 3.52
N ARG A 238 9.26 -38.78 3.43
CA ARG A 238 8.66 -39.84 4.26
C ARG A 238 8.75 -39.53 5.75
N GLU A 239 9.90 -39.06 6.23
CA GLU A 239 10.10 -38.59 7.61
C GLU A 239 9.03 -37.59 8.07
N VAL A 240 8.58 -36.70 7.17
CA VAL A 240 7.59 -35.67 7.45
C VAL A 240 6.16 -36.23 7.37
N THR A 241 5.86 -37.09 6.39
CA THR A 241 4.53 -37.71 6.20
C THR A 241 4.20 -38.79 7.26
N ASP A 242 5.21 -39.47 7.81
CA ASP A 242 5.03 -40.53 8.79
C ASP A 242 4.64 -40.02 10.20
N LEU A 243 4.85 -38.72 10.50
CA LEU A 243 4.47 -38.12 11.78
C LEU A 243 2.96 -38.21 12.06
N SER A 244 2.57 -38.38 13.33
CA SER A 244 1.20 -38.15 13.78
C SER A 244 0.87 -36.66 13.92
N GLN A 245 -0.43 -36.33 13.98
CA GLN A 245 -0.87 -34.96 14.27
C GLN A 245 -0.42 -34.47 15.65
N LYS A 246 -0.18 -35.37 16.60
CA LYS A 246 0.38 -35.03 17.91
C LYS A 246 1.85 -34.63 17.77
N GLU A 247 2.68 -35.44 17.11
CA GLU A 247 4.09 -35.12 16.90
C GLU A 247 4.28 -33.83 16.07
N VAL A 248 3.39 -33.54 15.11
CA VAL A 248 3.37 -32.25 14.40
C VAL A 248 3.04 -31.08 15.34
N HIS A 249 2.17 -31.26 16.33
CA HIS A 249 1.87 -30.23 17.35
C HIS A 249 3.03 -30.04 18.34
N ASP A 250 3.62 -31.14 18.80
CA ASP A 250 4.77 -31.14 19.72
C ASP A 250 5.99 -30.49 19.03
N LEU A 251 6.25 -30.84 17.76
CA LEU A 251 7.29 -30.22 16.91
C LEU A 251 7.04 -28.73 16.68
N ARG A 252 5.81 -28.30 16.36
CA ARG A 252 5.45 -26.88 16.25
C ARG A 252 5.68 -26.12 17.55
N THR A 253 5.43 -26.76 18.69
CA THR A 253 5.70 -26.21 20.02
C THR A 253 7.20 -26.05 20.25
N THR A 254 8.00 -27.11 20.01
CA THR A 254 9.46 -27.11 20.13
C THR A 254 10.14 -26.09 19.21
N LEU A 255 9.62 -25.89 17.99
CA LEU A 255 10.14 -24.91 17.03
C LEU A 255 9.73 -23.46 17.36
N GLY A 256 9.69 -23.08 18.65
CA GLY A 256 9.40 -21.70 19.07
C GLY A 256 7.92 -21.32 19.06
N GLY A 257 7.04 -22.27 19.37
CA GLY A 257 5.61 -22.02 19.55
C GLY A 257 4.87 -21.62 18.28
N ILE A 258 5.14 -22.31 17.16
CA ILE A 258 4.52 -22.05 15.86
C ILE A 258 3.00 -22.27 15.95
N LYS A 259 2.23 -21.21 15.72
CA LYS A 259 0.78 -21.26 15.55
C LYS A 259 0.44 -21.15 14.06
N VAL A 260 -0.60 -21.88 13.65
CA VAL A 260 -1.02 -21.97 12.25
C VAL A 260 -2.53 -21.80 12.16
N SER A 261 -2.99 -20.96 11.25
CA SER A 261 -4.39 -20.85 10.81
C SER A 261 -4.51 -21.02 9.29
N GLY A 262 -5.73 -21.27 8.81
CA GLY A 262 -6.01 -21.60 7.41
C GLY A 262 -6.19 -23.10 7.15
N THR A 263 -6.66 -23.41 5.95
CA THR A 263 -6.96 -24.79 5.51
C THR A 263 -5.69 -25.52 5.05
N ASN A 264 -5.65 -26.85 5.18
CA ASN A 264 -4.66 -27.73 4.51
C ASN A 264 -3.20 -27.24 4.57
N CYS A 265 -2.74 -26.77 5.73
CA CYS A 265 -1.36 -26.32 5.91
C CYS A 265 -0.39 -27.54 5.96
N PRO A 266 0.65 -27.58 5.10
CA PRO A 266 1.70 -28.58 5.17
C PRO A 266 2.38 -28.69 6.54
N ARG A 267 2.97 -29.86 6.79
CA ARG A 267 3.74 -30.13 8.01
C ARG A 267 5.07 -29.34 7.99
N PRO A 268 5.60 -28.92 9.15
CA PRO A 268 6.89 -28.23 9.20
C PRO A 268 8.05 -29.22 8.96
N ILE A 269 9.10 -28.73 8.29
CA ILE A 269 10.39 -29.41 8.16
C ILE A 269 11.34 -29.02 9.31
N TRP A 270 12.36 -29.83 9.59
CA TRP A 270 13.41 -29.53 10.58
C TRP A 270 14.84 -29.77 10.05
N LYS A 271 14.96 -30.29 8.83
CA LYS A 271 16.21 -30.45 8.05
C LYS A 271 16.04 -29.77 6.68
N TRP A 272 17.13 -29.45 5.98
CA TRP A 272 17.05 -28.84 4.64
C TRP A 272 16.75 -29.86 3.54
N GLU A 273 17.25 -31.08 3.71
CA GLU A 273 17.11 -32.22 2.80
C GLU A 273 15.64 -32.61 2.61
N GLN A 274 14.81 -32.40 3.64
CA GLN A 274 13.36 -32.61 3.62
C GLN A 274 12.60 -31.65 2.68
N LEU A 275 13.27 -30.61 2.16
CA LEU A 275 12.69 -29.63 1.24
C LEU A 275 12.85 -30.02 -0.25
N GLY A 276 13.72 -30.99 -0.57
CA GLY A 276 13.93 -31.46 -1.95
C GLY A 276 14.58 -30.44 -2.90
N MET A 277 15.42 -29.53 -2.36
CA MET A 277 16.11 -28.50 -3.16
C MET A 277 17.21 -29.08 -4.07
N SER A 278 17.63 -28.31 -5.07
CA SER A 278 18.74 -28.69 -5.94
C SER A 278 20.08 -28.61 -5.20
N SER A 279 21.04 -29.47 -5.56
CA SER A 279 22.39 -29.49 -4.98
C SER A 279 23.12 -28.15 -5.06
N VAL A 280 22.82 -27.33 -6.07
CA VAL A 280 23.36 -25.97 -6.25
C VAL A 280 22.80 -24.97 -5.22
N VAL A 281 21.59 -25.19 -4.73
CA VAL A 281 21.04 -24.41 -3.59
C VAL A 281 21.55 -24.97 -2.27
N THR A 282 21.59 -26.29 -2.10
CA THR A 282 22.07 -26.96 -0.88
C THR A 282 23.50 -26.57 -0.54
N SER A 283 24.44 -26.67 -1.49
CA SER A 283 25.84 -26.20 -1.33
C SER A 283 25.96 -24.71 -0.98
N VAL A 284 25.05 -23.84 -1.44
CA VAL A 284 25.03 -22.43 -1.01
C VAL A 284 24.57 -22.29 0.45
N ILE A 285 23.65 -23.13 0.91
CA ILE A 285 23.17 -23.13 2.31
C ILE A 285 24.21 -23.73 3.26
N GLU A 286 24.85 -24.82 2.86
CA GLU A 286 25.77 -25.61 3.69
C GLU A 286 27.21 -25.06 3.62
N ASP A 287 27.85 -25.06 2.46
CA ASP A 287 29.27 -24.67 2.33
C ASP A 287 29.47 -23.17 2.57
N LYS A 288 28.58 -22.34 2.00
CA LYS A 288 28.77 -20.88 1.92
C LYS A 288 28.04 -20.07 2.99
N LEU A 289 26.86 -20.53 3.44
CA LEU A 289 26.11 -19.88 4.52
C LEU A 289 26.25 -20.60 5.86
N GLN A 290 26.71 -21.86 5.87
CA GLN A 290 26.96 -22.67 7.07
C GLN A 290 25.73 -22.82 7.99
N PHE A 291 24.54 -22.77 7.40
CA PHE A 291 23.26 -22.84 8.12
C PHE A 291 22.85 -24.30 8.36
N LYS A 292 23.27 -24.86 9.50
CA LYS A 292 23.07 -26.28 9.87
C LYS A 292 21.62 -26.80 9.88
N LYS A 293 20.62 -25.93 10.01
CA LYS A 293 19.18 -26.28 9.99
C LYS A 293 18.30 -25.06 9.69
N PRO A 294 17.06 -25.22 9.20
CA PRO A 294 16.12 -24.11 9.07
C PRO A 294 15.74 -23.48 10.42
N THR A 295 15.46 -22.18 10.42
CA THR A 295 14.88 -21.47 11.57
C THR A 295 13.39 -21.81 11.75
N SER A 296 12.80 -21.48 12.89
CA SER A 296 11.37 -21.70 13.18
C SER A 296 10.41 -21.20 12.09
N VAL A 297 10.63 -19.99 11.56
CA VAL A 297 9.76 -19.43 10.51
C VAL A 297 9.99 -20.13 9.17
N GLN A 298 11.25 -20.43 8.82
CA GLN A 298 11.60 -21.20 7.63
C GLN A 298 10.98 -22.61 7.67
N SER A 299 11.05 -23.27 8.82
CA SER A 299 10.55 -24.63 9.08
C SER A 299 9.09 -24.83 8.65
N GLN A 300 8.22 -23.86 8.93
CA GLN A 300 6.80 -23.92 8.56
C GLN A 300 6.48 -23.16 7.26
N ALA A 301 7.16 -22.04 6.96
CA ALA A 301 6.86 -21.24 5.77
C ALA A 301 7.35 -21.89 4.46
N LEU A 302 8.53 -22.50 4.44
CA LEU A 302 9.09 -23.12 3.23
C LEU A 302 8.18 -24.19 2.61
N PRO A 303 7.64 -25.19 3.35
CA PRO A 303 6.72 -26.16 2.79
C PRO A 303 5.36 -25.55 2.41
N VAL A 304 4.86 -24.56 3.16
CA VAL A 304 3.63 -23.81 2.81
C VAL A 304 3.79 -23.10 1.46
N ILE A 305 4.87 -22.35 1.27
CA ILE A 305 5.09 -21.57 0.06
C ILE A 305 5.39 -22.51 -1.13
N LEU A 306 6.24 -23.54 -0.97
CA LEU A 306 6.45 -24.52 -2.04
C LEU A 306 5.19 -25.33 -2.38
N SER A 307 4.20 -25.44 -1.49
CA SER A 307 2.90 -26.05 -1.82
C SER A 307 2.04 -25.17 -2.76
N GLY A 308 2.49 -23.96 -3.07
CA GLY A 308 1.81 -23.04 -3.99
C GLY A 308 0.71 -22.18 -3.35
N ARG A 309 0.63 -22.18 -2.01
CA ARG A 309 -0.36 -21.41 -1.25
C ARG A 309 0.09 -19.96 -1.03
N ASP A 310 -0.87 -19.06 -0.99
CA ASP A 310 -0.64 -17.73 -0.42
C ASP A 310 -0.40 -17.87 1.10
N MET A 311 0.39 -16.96 1.67
CA MET A 311 0.76 -17.06 3.08
C MET A 311 0.94 -15.69 3.75
N LEU A 312 0.48 -15.59 4.99
CA LEU A 312 0.77 -14.53 5.93
C LEU A 312 1.70 -15.07 7.02
N ALA A 313 2.94 -14.57 7.12
CA ALA A 313 3.89 -14.95 8.16
C ALA A 313 4.23 -13.78 9.09
N ILE A 314 3.99 -13.99 10.38
CA ILE A 314 4.29 -13.05 11.47
C ILE A 314 5.40 -13.66 12.32
N ALA A 315 6.59 -13.08 12.27
CA ALA A 315 7.77 -13.56 13.01
C ALA A 315 8.73 -12.42 13.35
N LYS A 316 9.45 -12.53 14.47
CA LYS A 316 10.41 -11.51 14.96
C LYS A 316 11.46 -11.08 13.92
N THR A 317 12.10 -9.93 14.10
CA THR A 317 13.28 -9.54 13.30
C THR A 317 14.42 -10.55 13.52
N GLY A 318 15.39 -10.62 12.60
CA GLY A 318 16.51 -11.58 12.69
C GLY A 318 16.15 -13.08 12.52
N SER A 319 14.87 -13.46 12.52
CA SER A 319 14.40 -14.86 12.46
C SER A 319 14.65 -15.60 11.12
N GLY A 320 15.33 -14.98 10.15
CA GLY A 320 15.65 -15.60 8.86
C GLY A 320 14.53 -15.54 7.79
N LYS A 321 13.55 -14.64 7.95
CA LYS A 321 12.41 -14.44 7.02
C LYS A 321 12.82 -14.40 5.53
N THR A 322 13.92 -13.72 5.20
CA THR A 322 14.36 -13.53 3.81
C THR A 322 14.57 -14.86 3.05
N LEU A 323 15.22 -15.86 3.65
CA LEU A 323 15.37 -17.16 2.98
C LEU A 323 14.07 -17.96 2.92
N ALA A 324 13.12 -17.72 3.83
CA ALA A 324 11.81 -18.37 3.79
C ALA A 324 11.02 -18.01 2.53
N PHE A 325 11.19 -16.80 1.96
CA PHE A 325 10.58 -16.44 0.67
C PHE A 325 11.54 -16.49 -0.53
N VAL A 326 12.86 -16.38 -0.34
CA VAL A 326 13.83 -16.48 -1.46
C VAL A 326 13.98 -17.93 -1.94
N LEU A 327 14.09 -18.92 -1.05
CA LEU A 327 14.33 -20.31 -1.49
C LEU A 327 13.18 -20.88 -2.36
N PRO A 328 11.88 -20.67 -2.03
CA PRO A 328 10.79 -21.10 -2.91
C PRO A 328 10.73 -20.32 -4.23
N LEU A 329 11.00 -19.00 -4.18
CA LEU A 329 11.04 -18.13 -5.36
C LEU A 329 12.02 -18.66 -6.41
N LEU A 330 13.21 -19.08 -6.00
CA LEU A 330 14.22 -19.63 -6.93
C LEU A 330 13.68 -20.86 -7.68
N ARG A 331 13.04 -21.80 -6.96
CA ARG A 331 12.45 -22.99 -7.58
C ARG A 331 11.28 -22.65 -8.50
N HIS A 332 10.45 -21.69 -8.11
CA HIS A 332 9.30 -21.20 -8.88
C HIS A 332 9.73 -20.52 -10.19
N VAL A 333 10.75 -19.67 -10.14
CA VAL A 333 11.32 -19.00 -11.33
C VAL A 333 11.96 -20.01 -12.28
N GLN A 334 12.67 -21.01 -11.75
CA GLN A 334 13.31 -22.06 -12.57
C GLN A 334 12.35 -23.05 -13.25
N ASP A 335 11.07 -23.13 -12.84
CA ASP A 335 10.09 -24.00 -13.53
C ASP A 335 9.43 -23.35 -14.75
N GLN A 336 9.70 -22.06 -14.98
CA GLN A 336 9.00 -21.31 -16.02
C GLN A 336 9.80 -21.16 -17.32
N PRO A 337 9.12 -20.92 -18.46
CA PRO A 337 9.81 -20.54 -19.69
C PRO A 337 10.72 -19.33 -19.46
N PRO A 338 11.92 -19.29 -20.08
CA PRO A 338 12.77 -18.11 -20.08
C PRO A 338 12.04 -16.84 -20.51
N LEU A 339 12.59 -15.69 -20.16
CA LEU A 339 12.08 -14.41 -20.64
C LEU A 339 12.28 -14.28 -22.15
N LYS A 340 11.30 -13.69 -22.82
CA LYS A 340 11.45 -13.15 -24.17
C LYS A 340 11.77 -11.66 -24.10
N GLU A 341 12.15 -11.07 -25.22
CA GLU A 341 12.20 -9.62 -25.36
C GLU A 341 10.81 -9.02 -25.05
N GLY A 342 10.76 -7.99 -24.21
CA GLY A 342 9.51 -7.37 -23.72
C GLY A 342 8.76 -8.15 -22.61
N ASP A 343 9.22 -9.35 -22.19
CA ASP A 343 8.66 -10.00 -21.00
C ASP A 343 9.04 -9.23 -19.73
N GLY A 344 8.06 -9.05 -18.84
CA GLY A 344 8.28 -8.58 -17.48
C GLY A 344 8.91 -9.63 -16.55
N PRO A 345 9.23 -9.26 -15.29
CA PRO A 345 9.71 -10.21 -14.29
C PRO A 345 8.70 -11.32 -13.97
N ILE A 346 9.22 -12.45 -13.51
CA ILE A 346 8.45 -13.62 -13.06
C ILE A 346 8.12 -13.49 -11.57
N ALA A 347 9.03 -12.92 -10.78
CA ALA A 347 8.88 -12.72 -9.34
C ALA A 347 9.14 -11.27 -8.92
N LEU A 348 8.35 -10.78 -7.96
CA LEU A 348 8.40 -9.40 -7.46
C LEU A 348 8.55 -9.39 -5.93
N LEU A 349 9.63 -8.77 -5.44
CA LEU A 349 9.97 -8.66 -4.02
C LEU A 349 9.87 -7.18 -3.59
N MET A 350 8.76 -6.80 -2.95
CA MET A 350 8.55 -5.44 -2.47
C MET A 350 9.03 -5.26 -1.02
N ALA A 351 9.70 -4.13 -0.77
CA ALA A 351 10.18 -3.71 0.54
C ALA A 351 9.89 -2.21 0.78
N PRO A 352 9.63 -1.78 2.04
CA PRO A 352 9.38 -0.37 2.37
C PRO A 352 10.58 0.55 2.13
N THR A 353 11.80 0.17 2.53
CA THR A 353 12.99 1.04 2.45
C THR A 353 13.94 0.62 1.33
N ARG A 354 14.70 1.59 0.81
CA ARG A 354 15.74 1.39 -0.22
C ARG A 354 16.82 0.43 0.30
N GLU A 355 17.15 0.57 1.58
CA GLU A 355 18.15 -0.22 2.31
C GLU A 355 17.70 -1.68 2.46
N LEU A 356 16.44 -1.94 2.80
CA LEU A 356 15.89 -3.31 2.87
C LEU A 356 15.84 -3.96 1.48
N ALA A 357 15.46 -3.21 0.43
CA ALA A 357 15.48 -3.71 -0.94
C ALA A 357 16.92 -4.14 -1.35
N LEU A 358 17.92 -3.32 -1.05
CA LEU A 358 19.34 -3.66 -1.28
C LEU A 358 19.81 -4.86 -0.44
N GLN A 359 19.36 -5.00 0.81
CA GLN A 359 19.67 -6.15 1.66
C GLN A 359 19.09 -7.45 1.07
N ILE A 360 17.81 -7.46 0.69
CA ILE A 360 17.13 -8.60 0.06
C ILE A 360 17.83 -8.96 -1.27
N PHE A 361 18.13 -7.96 -2.10
CA PHE A 361 18.84 -8.16 -3.36
C PHE A 361 20.24 -8.75 -3.17
N LYS A 362 20.99 -8.29 -2.15
CA LYS A 362 22.31 -8.83 -1.80
C LYS A 362 22.24 -10.31 -1.40
N GLN A 363 21.24 -10.70 -0.60
CA GLN A 363 21.02 -12.10 -0.22
C GLN A 363 20.59 -12.96 -1.41
N LEU A 364 19.64 -12.49 -2.22
CA LEU A 364 19.19 -13.16 -3.45
C LEU A 364 20.35 -13.43 -4.42
N THR A 365 21.24 -12.44 -4.58
CA THR A 365 22.40 -12.48 -5.49
C THR A 365 23.40 -13.60 -5.15
N ILE A 366 23.40 -14.12 -3.92
CA ILE A 366 24.23 -15.27 -3.53
C ILE A 366 23.83 -16.53 -4.31
N PHE A 367 22.52 -16.72 -4.54
CA PHE A 367 21.95 -17.88 -5.21
C PHE A 367 21.81 -17.68 -6.71
N THR A 368 21.28 -16.53 -7.16
CA THR A 368 20.97 -16.31 -8.59
C THR A 368 22.20 -16.43 -9.49
N LYS A 369 23.37 -15.96 -9.02
CA LYS A 369 24.67 -16.12 -9.70
C LYS A 369 25.09 -17.57 -9.91
N LYS A 370 24.69 -18.51 -9.04
CA LYS A 370 24.96 -19.95 -9.17
C LYS A 370 23.90 -20.68 -10.01
N LEU A 371 22.70 -20.10 -10.13
CA LEU A 371 21.54 -20.69 -10.82
C LEU A 371 21.31 -20.11 -12.23
N GLY A 372 22.13 -19.16 -12.69
CA GLY A 372 22.00 -18.52 -14.00
C GLY A 372 20.83 -17.53 -14.12
N LEU A 373 20.30 -17.03 -13.00
CA LEU A 373 19.15 -16.14 -12.97
C LEU A 373 19.58 -14.67 -12.94
N SER A 374 18.87 -13.81 -13.67
CA SER A 374 19.00 -12.35 -13.61
C SER A 374 18.01 -11.75 -12.60
N ALA A 375 18.46 -10.75 -11.86
CA ALA A 375 17.65 -9.98 -10.93
C ALA A 375 18.02 -8.50 -10.99
N CYS A 376 17.07 -7.60 -10.72
CA CYS A 376 17.27 -6.16 -10.66
C CYS A 376 16.81 -5.58 -9.31
N CYS A 377 17.39 -4.44 -8.89
CA CYS A 377 17.05 -3.74 -7.65
C CYS A 377 16.57 -2.30 -7.95
N CYS A 378 15.25 -2.08 -7.93
CA CYS A 378 14.60 -0.84 -8.36
C CYS A 378 14.14 0.02 -7.16
N TYR A 379 14.93 1.02 -6.79
CA TYR A 379 14.66 1.89 -5.64
C TYR A 379 14.89 3.38 -5.96
N GLY A 380 14.14 4.26 -5.30
CA GLY A 380 14.20 5.71 -5.52
C GLY A 380 15.52 6.35 -5.06
N GLY A 381 15.81 7.57 -5.52
CA GLY A 381 16.98 8.34 -5.07
C GLY A 381 18.35 7.82 -5.53
N SER A 382 18.38 6.83 -6.42
CA SER A 382 19.40 6.79 -7.47
C SER A 382 18.79 7.26 -8.78
N SER A 383 19.64 7.60 -9.75
CA SER A 383 19.22 7.74 -11.14
C SER A 383 18.52 6.46 -11.65
N ILE A 384 17.69 6.59 -12.68
CA ILE A 384 16.74 5.55 -13.12
C ILE A 384 17.27 4.74 -14.31
N GLU A 385 18.12 5.35 -15.13
CA GLU A 385 18.70 4.81 -16.37
C GLU A 385 19.41 3.46 -16.17
N PRO A 386 20.23 3.22 -15.12
CA PRO A 386 20.82 1.91 -14.84
C PRO A 386 19.76 0.84 -14.51
N GLN A 387 18.66 1.23 -13.86
CA GLN A 387 17.54 0.34 -13.54
C GLN A 387 16.74 0.02 -14.81
N ILE A 388 16.54 1.00 -15.71
CA ILE A 388 15.94 0.81 -17.04
C ILE A 388 16.78 -0.13 -17.90
N ALA A 389 18.11 0.07 -17.95
CA ALA A 389 19.01 -0.76 -18.74
C ALA A 389 19.06 -2.22 -18.24
N GLU A 390 19.09 -2.44 -16.92
CA GLU A 390 19.05 -3.79 -16.36
C GLU A 390 17.70 -4.49 -16.55
N LEU A 391 16.58 -3.76 -16.49
CA LEU A 391 15.26 -4.30 -16.83
C LEU A 391 15.13 -4.66 -18.31
N ARG A 392 15.62 -3.79 -19.22
CA ARG A 392 15.61 -4.03 -20.68
C ARG A 392 16.41 -5.27 -21.09
N ARG A 393 17.51 -5.56 -20.39
CA ARG A 393 18.29 -6.80 -20.56
C ARG A 393 17.52 -8.07 -20.12
N GLY A 394 16.40 -7.91 -19.42
CA GLY A 394 15.56 -8.99 -18.91
C GLY A 394 15.99 -9.43 -17.50
N ALA A 395 15.17 -9.10 -16.49
CA ALA A 395 15.33 -9.53 -15.10
C ALA A 395 14.20 -10.50 -14.72
N GLN A 396 14.49 -11.77 -14.37
CA GLN A 396 13.43 -12.69 -13.90
C GLN A 396 12.85 -12.26 -12.55
N ILE A 397 13.64 -11.54 -11.75
CA ILE A 397 13.30 -11.18 -10.37
C ILE A 397 13.55 -9.69 -10.17
N VAL A 398 12.56 -8.96 -9.67
CA VAL A 398 12.72 -7.54 -9.30
C VAL A 398 12.57 -7.40 -7.79
N VAL A 399 13.55 -6.74 -7.16
CA VAL A 399 13.46 -6.27 -5.77
C VAL A 399 13.23 -4.77 -5.80
N CYS A 400 12.21 -4.24 -5.12
CA CYS A 400 11.84 -2.85 -5.30
C CYS A 400 11.15 -2.16 -4.12
N THR A 401 11.28 -0.83 -4.07
CA THR A 401 10.39 0.04 -3.30
C THR A 401 9.15 0.41 -4.13
N PRO A 402 7.92 0.42 -3.58
CA PRO A 402 6.68 0.62 -4.36
C PRO A 402 6.68 1.84 -5.30
N GLY A 403 7.11 3.02 -4.83
CA GLY A 403 7.14 4.25 -5.64
C GLY A 403 7.96 4.11 -6.94
N ARG A 404 9.23 3.66 -6.84
CA ARG A 404 10.10 3.48 -8.02
C ARG A 404 9.61 2.37 -8.95
N LEU A 405 8.87 1.38 -8.47
CA LEU A 405 8.22 0.42 -9.37
C LEU A 405 7.11 1.09 -10.18
N ILE A 406 6.29 1.97 -9.56
CA ILE A 406 5.26 2.74 -10.27
C ILE A 406 5.90 3.66 -11.32
N ASP A 407 7.02 4.34 -11.00
CA ASP A 407 7.78 5.12 -11.98
C ASP A 407 8.12 4.27 -13.21
N LEU A 408 8.79 3.13 -13.01
CA LEU A 408 9.28 2.25 -14.09
C LEU A 408 8.16 1.56 -14.89
N LEU A 409 6.95 1.47 -14.33
CA LEU A 409 5.75 0.98 -15.03
C LEU A 409 5.02 2.09 -15.80
N SER A 410 5.20 3.37 -15.43
CA SER A 410 4.70 4.53 -16.17
C SER A 410 5.65 5.02 -17.26
N THR A 411 6.96 4.87 -17.07
CA THR A 411 8.01 5.34 -18.01
C THR A 411 7.80 4.78 -19.43
N ASN A 412 7.86 5.68 -20.43
CA ASN A 412 7.60 5.45 -21.86
C ASN A 412 6.33 4.60 -22.10
N ASN A 413 5.23 4.96 -21.43
CA ASN A 413 3.91 4.29 -21.48
C ASN A 413 3.96 2.77 -21.19
N GLY A 414 4.86 2.34 -20.30
CA GLY A 414 5.03 0.94 -19.92
C GLY A 414 5.83 0.10 -20.93
N LYS A 415 6.51 0.73 -21.90
CA LYS A 415 7.49 0.05 -22.79
C LYS A 415 8.70 -0.50 -22.00
N VAL A 416 9.06 0.11 -20.86
CA VAL A 416 10.24 -0.28 -20.05
C VAL A 416 10.01 -1.56 -19.23
N CYS A 417 8.84 -1.67 -18.59
CA CYS A 417 8.52 -2.78 -17.70
C CYS A 417 7.01 -3.02 -17.66
N ASN A 418 6.61 -4.27 -17.47
CA ASN A 418 5.22 -4.68 -17.25
C ASN A 418 5.17 -5.84 -16.26
N LEU A 419 4.03 -6.09 -15.60
CA LEU A 419 3.91 -7.17 -14.61
C LEU A 419 3.15 -8.41 -15.15
N ARG A 420 3.04 -8.59 -16.47
CA ARG A 420 2.23 -9.67 -17.08
C ARG A 420 2.76 -11.09 -16.80
N ARG A 421 4.09 -11.24 -16.68
CA ARG A 421 4.77 -12.49 -16.28
C ARG A 421 4.80 -12.72 -14.77
N VAL A 422 4.47 -11.72 -13.94
CA VAL A 422 4.61 -11.83 -12.48
C VAL A 422 3.61 -12.86 -11.94
N THR A 423 4.15 -13.89 -11.29
CA THR A 423 3.42 -15.07 -10.81
C THR A 423 3.72 -15.38 -9.35
N TYR A 424 4.73 -14.74 -8.76
CA TYR A 424 5.11 -14.84 -7.35
C TYR A 424 5.41 -13.44 -6.81
N VAL A 425 4.70 -13.02 -5.77
CA VAL A 425 4.83 -11.68 -5.16
C VAL A 425 5.11 -11.80 -3.67
N VAL A 426 6.07 -11.01 -3.18
CA VAL A 426 6.35 -10.89 -1.74
C VAL A 426 6.19 -9.43 -1.28
N LEU A 427 5.59 -9.26 -0.12
CA LEU A 427 5.61 -8.03 0.68
C LEU A 427 6.40 -8.32 1.97
N ASP A 428 7.62 -7.79 2.12
CA ASP A 428 8.44 -7.92 3.36
C ASP A 428 8.47 -6.60 4.15
N GLU A 429 8.61 -6.70 5.48
CA GLU A 429 8.23 -5.63 6.45
C GLU A 429 6.89 -4.98 6.06
N ALA A 430 5.88 -5.79 5.71
CA ALA A 430 4.62 -5.34 5.13
C ALA A 430 3.80 -4.40 6.03
N ASP A 431 3.89 -4.58 7.36
CA ASP A 431 3.36 -3.64 8.35
C ASP A 431 3.89 -2.21 8.12
N ARG A 432 5.17 -2.08 7.75
CA ARG A 432 5.83 -0.78 7.55
C ARG A 432 5.41 -0.11 6.25
N MET A 433 4.91 -0.86 5.27
CA MET A 433 4.36 -0.25 4.06
C MET A 433 3.05 0.53 4.33
N PHE A 434 2.35 0.27 5.44
CA PHE A 434 1.22 1.11 5.87
C PHE A 434 1.67 2.38 6.57
N ASP A 435 2.69 2.30 7.44
CA ASP A 435 3.27 3.46 8.13
C ASP A 435 3.67 4.56 7.12
N PHE A 436 4.29 4.15 6.01
CA PHE A 436 4.74 5.03 4.93
C PHE A 436 3.63 5.42 3.94
N GLY A 437 2.37 5.04 4.20
CA GLY A 437 1.24 5.35 3.32
C GLY A 437 1.29 4.68 1.95
N PHE A 438 2.06 3.60 1.78
CA PHE A 438 2.21 2.92 0.48
C PHE A 438 1.02 2.03 0.10
N GLU A 439 0.01 1.83 0.97
CA GLU A 439 -1.18 1.01 0.64
C GLU A 439 -1.82 1.34 -0.73
N PRO A 440 -2.04 2.61 -1.13
CA PRO A 440 -2.61 2.94 -2.44
C PRO A 440 -1.65 2.59 -3.60
N GLN A 441 -0.35 2.62 -3.34
CA GLN A 441 0.71 2.30 -4.30
C GLN A 441 0.81 0.78 -4.49
N ILE A 442 0.75 0.01 -3.41
CA ILE A 442 0.60 -1.45 -3.45
C ILE A 442 -0.66 -1.82 -4.23
N LYS A 443 -1.81 -1.20 -3.93
CA LYS A 443 -3.06 -1.47 -4.66
C LYS A 443 -2.97 -1.12 -6.16
N LYS A 444 -2.29 -0.02 -6.53
CA LYS A 444 -1.94 0.32 -7.92
C LYS A 444 -1.02 -0.71 -8.60
N ILE A 445 -0.05 -1.28 -7.88
CA ILE A 445 0.85 -2.32 -8.38
C ILE A 445 0.10 -3.65 -8.57
N PHE A 446 -0.71 -4.05 -7.59
CA PHE A 446 -1.45 -5.30 -7.62
C PHE A 446 -2.53 -5.33 -8.71
N SER A 447 -3.08 -4.18 -9.13
CA SER A 447 -3.96 -4.08 -10.32
C SER A 447 -3.23 -4.13 -11.67
N GLN A 448 -1.92 -4.40 -11.68
CA GLN A 448 -1.14 -4.71 -12.88
C GLN A 448 -0.70 -6.19 -12.92
N VAL A 449 -0.76 -6.91 -11.77
CA VAL A 449 -0.36 -8.31 -11.65
C VAL A 449 -1.57 -9.22 -11.87
N ARG A 450 -1.37 -10.33 -12.60
CA ARG A 450 -2.40 -11.35 -12.82
C ARG A 450 -3.03 -11.83 -11.49
N PRO A 451 -4.36 -12.02 -11.43
CA PRO A 451 -5.04 -12.32 -10.17
C PRO A 451 -4.60 -13.65 -9.55
N ASP A 452 -4.31 -14.64 -10.39
CA ASP A 452 -3.95 -16.02 -10.05
C ASP A 452 -2.47 -16.22 -9.66
N LYS A 453 -1.69 -15.14 -9.48
CA LYS A 453 -0.37 -15.14 -8.82
C LYS A 453 -0.36 -15.92 -7.50
N GLN A 454 0.82 -16.31 -7.01
CA GLN A 454 1.04 -16.62 -5.60
C GLN A 454 1.48 -15.35 -4.89
N CYS A 455 0.95 -15.09 -3.70
CA CYS A 455 1.28 -13.91 -2.89
C CYS A 455 1.67 -14.30 -1.46
N VAL A 456 2.79 -13.76 -0.99
CA VAL A 456 3.39 -14.07 0.31
C VAL A 456 3.67 -12.78 1.07
N LEU A 457 3.25 -12.70 2.32
CA LEU A 457 3.29 -11.50 3.13
C LEU A 457 4.07 -11.80 4.42
N PHE A 458 5.18 -11.10 4.62
CA PHE A 458 6.02 -11.20 5.82
C PHE A 458 5.98 -9.92 6.65
N SER A 459 5.86 -10.09 7.96
CA SER A 459 5.85 -9.01 8.94
C SER A 459 6.41 -9.48 10.30
N ALA A 460 6.60 -8.55 11.24
CA ALA A 460 6.82 -8.85 12.66
C ALA A 460 5.60 -8.50 13.54
N THR A 461 4.58 -7.85 12.99
CA THR A 461 3.40 -7.35 13.74
C THR A 461 2.11 -7.63 12.96
N PHE A 462 0.95 -7.39 13.58
CA PHE A 462 -0.35 -7.62 12.91
C PHE A 462 -1.41 -6.62 13.38
N ALA A 463 -1.25 -5.36 12.99
CA ALA A 463 -2.23 -4.31 13.26
C ALA A 463 -3.49 -4.46 12.39
N ARG A 464 -4.66 -4.04 12.89
CA ARG A 464 -5.96 -4.18 12.19
C ARG A 464 -6.00 -3.58 10.77
N LYS A 465 -5.20 -2.54 10.48
CA LYS A 465 -5.09 -1.96 9.13
C LYS A 465 -4.45 -2.93 8.12
N MET A 466 -3.45 -3.70 8.56
CA MET A 466 -2.77 -4.73 7.75
C MET A 466 -3.68 -5.92 7.44
N GLU A 467 -4.55 -6.30 8.38
CA GLU A 467 -5.57 -7.35 8.20
C GLU A 467 -6.51 -7.04 7.01
N GLY A 468 -6.82 -5.76 6.77
CA GLY A 468 -7.61 -5.31 5.62
C GLY A 468 -6.93 -5.61 4.28
N LEU A 469 -5.69 -5.15 4.08
CA LEU A 469 -4.95 -5.44 2.85
C LEU A 469 -4.72 -6.94 2.68
N ALA A 470 -4.41 -7.68 3.75
CA ALA A 470 -4.19 -9.12 3.66
C ALA A 470 -5.42 -9.84 3.05
N LYS A 471 -6.63 -9.42 3.41
CA LYS A 471 -7.89 -9.90 2.82
C LYS A 471 -8.16 -9.39 1.41
N ASP A 472 -7.75 -8.16 1.07
CA ASP A 472 -7.84 -7.61 -0.29
C ASP A 472 -6.85 -8.28 -1.27
N THR A 473 -5.79 -8.93 -0.77
CA THR A 473 -4.56 -9.22 -1.53
C THR A 473 -4.23 -10.71 -1.67
N LEU A 474 -4.49 -11.50 -0.63
CA LEU A 474 -4.17 -12.92 -0.52
C LEU A 474 -5.41 -13.80 -0.80
N GLN A 475 -5.22 -14.94 -1.46
CA GLN A 475 -6.29 -15.90 -1.77
C GLN A 475 -6.17 -17.20 -0.96
N ASP A 476 -7.13 -17.47 -0.07
CA ASP A 476 -7.13 -18.61 0.87
C ASP A 476 -5.75 -18.83 1.55
N PRO A 477 -5.22 -17.80 2.25
CA PRO A 477 -3.87 -17.87 2.80
C PRO A 477 -3.77 -18.83 3.99
N VAL A 478 -2.58 -19.41 4.14
CA VAL A 478 -2.15 -20.00 5.41
C VAL A 478 -1.53 -18.89 6.26
N GLU A 479 -1.94 -18.78 7.52
CA GLU A 479 -1.34 -17.84 8.48
C GLU A 479 -0.36 -18.59 9.38
N VAL A 480 0.84 -18.05 9.58
CA VAL A 480 1.93 -18.67 10.36
C VAL A 480 2.47 -17.63 11.35
N VAL A 481 2.31 -17.88 12.65
CA VAL A 481 2.77 -16.99 13.73
C VAL A 481 3.86 -17.69 14.53
N VAL A 482 5.02 -17.06 14.69
CA VAL A 482 6.21 -17.65 15.33
C VAL A 482 6.75 -16.71 16.39
N GLY A 483 6.83 -17.19 17.64
CA GLY A 483 7.25 -16.38 18.80
C GLY A 483 6.20 -15.38 19.32
N GLY A 484 5.02 -15.28 18.69
CA GLY A 484 3.95 -14.35 19.05
C GLY A 484 3.83 -13.16 18.10
N ILE A 485 3.01 -12.17 18.48
CA ILE A 485 2.74 -10.96 17.69
C ILE A 485 3.21 -9.75 18.50
N SER A 486 4.06 -8.90 17.92
CA SER A 486 4.62 -7.70 18.58
C SER A 486 5.28 -7.99 19.93
N ILE A 487 6.05 -9.09 20.03
CA ILE A 487 6.83 -9.47 21.22
C ILE A 487 8.32 -9.26 20.94
N VAL A 488 9.07 -8.74 21.92
CA VAL A 488 10.52 -8.56 21.81
C VAL A 488 11.23 -9.93 21.90
N ALA A 489 12.37 -10.05 21.22
CA ALA A 489 13.16 -11.28 21.24
C ALA A 489 13.73 -11.53 22.66
N PRO A 490 13.59 -12.75 23.24
CA PRO A 490 14.11 -13.04 24.59
C PRO A 490 15.63 -12.93 24.71
N GLU A 491 16.35 -12.90 23.59
CA GLU A 491 17.78 -12.62 23.50
C GLU A 491 18.13 -11.13 23.75
N ILE A 492 17.13 -10.25 23.84
CA ILE A 492 17.30 -8.80 24.04
C ILE A 492 16.95 -8.42 25.48
N ARG A 493 17.96 -7.92 26.20
CA ARG A 493 17.85 -7.34 27.54
C ARG A 493 17.25 -5.93 27.40
N GLN A 494 16.13 -5.70 28.07
CA GLN A 494 15.34 -4.47 27.91
C GLN A 494 15.46 -3.60 29.15
N HIS A 495 15.96 -2.37 28.97
CA HIS A 495 16.14 -1.37 30.00
C HIS A 495 15.26 -0.16 29.66
N VAL A 496 14.41 0.27 30.59
CA VAL A 496 13.57 1.47 30.44
C VAL A 496 13.90 2.41 31.59
N GLU A 497 14.38 3.60 31.25
CA GLU A 497 14.87 4.59 32.22
C GLU A 497 13.91 5.79 32.24
N LEU A 498 13.36 6.06 33.42
CA LEU A 498 12.37 7.12 33.65
C LEU A 498 13.05 8.41 34.11
N PHE A 499 12.93 9.45 33.29
CA PHE A 499 13.34 10.81 33.60
C PHE A 499 12.14 11.56 34.18
N GLU A 500 12.25 12.02 35.43
CA GLU A 500 11.19 12.76 36.10
C GLU A 500 11.29 14.25 35.73
N ILE A 501 10.34 14.72 34.93
CA ILE A 501 10.10 16.16 34.73
C ILE A 501 9.25 16.65 35.90
N ASP A 502 9.79 17.57 36.70
CA ASP A 502 8.99 18.36 37.64
C ASP A 502 8.26 19.50 36.89
N HIS A 503 7.15 20.01 37.40
CA HIS A 503 6.25 20.93 36.69
C HIS A 503 6.88 22.26 36.26
N THR A 504 8.05 22.60 36.79
CA THR A 504 8.84 23.79 36.43
C THR A 504 10.00 23.52 35.47
N ALA A 505 10.35 22.26 35.20
CA ALA A 505 11.58 21.93 34.48
C ALA A 505 11.46 22.18 32.97
N SER A 506 12.52 22.73 32.38
CA SER A 506 12.59 23.08 30.96
C SER A 506 12.80 21.86 30.07
N ALA A 507 12.31 21.92 28.83
CA ALA A 507 12.60 20.91 27.81
C ALA A 507 14.12 20.74 27.57
N THR A 508 14.90 21.80 27.79
CA THR A 508 16.37 21.77 27.73
C THR A 508 16.97 20.89 28.82
N GLU A 509 16.48 21.00 30.07
CA GLU A 509 17.01 20.26 31.22
C GLU A 509 16.77 18.75 31.06
N LEU A 510 15.60 18.35 30.55
CA LEU A 510 15.33 16.97 30.18
C LEU A 510 16.29 16.46 29.09
N TYR A 511 16.58 17.28 28.08
CA TYR A 511 17.50 16.92 27.01
C TYR A 511 18.93 16.78 27.52
N ASP A 512 19.37 17.64 28.45
CA ASP A 512 20.69 17.55 29.07
C ASP A 512 20.82 16.35 30.00
N GLN A 513 19.79 16.01 30.79
CA GLN A 513 19.76 14.78 31.58
C GLN A 513 19.85 13.53 30.69
N LYS A 514 19.03 13.45 29.63
CA LYS A 514 19.10 12.36 28.64
C LYS A 514 20.48 12.30 27.96
N PHE A 515 21.09 13.44 27.69
CA PHE A 515 22.40 13.52 27.03
C PHE A 515 23.54 13.03 27.94
N SER A 516 23.57 13.46 29.21
CA SER A 516 24.53 12.93 30.21
C SER A 516 24.39 11.41 30.32
N ARG A 517 23.16 10.91 30.44
CA ARG A 517 22.90 9.47 30.53
C ARG A 517 23.25 8.71 29.24
N LEU A 518 23.13 9.35 28.07
CA LEU A 518 23.63 8.81 26.81
C LEU A 518 25.16 8.69 26.83
N GLN A 519 25.90 9.69 27.28
CA GLN A 519 27.36 9.65 27.37
C GLN A 519 27.84 8.48 28.24
N GLU A 520 27.26 8.32 29.45
CA GLU A 520 27.54 7.19 30.35
C GLU A 520 27.39 5.83 29.65
N LEU A 521 26.31 5.65 28.86
CA LEU A 521 26.07 4.40 28.12
C LEU A 521 27.05 4.23 26.94
N LEU A 522 27.42 5.30 26.24
CA LEU A 522 28.40 5.24 25.14
C LEU A 522 29.81 4.90 25.65
N GLU A 523 30.17 5.34 26.85
CA GLU A 523 31.42 5.00 27.54
C GLU A 523 31.40 3.58 28.12
N GLN A 524 30.33 3.22 28.84
CA GLN A 524 30.14 1.88 29.42
C GLN A 524 30.22 0.77 28.35
N PHE A 525 29.68 1.03 27.16
CA PHE A 525 29.72 0.12 26.01
C PHE A 525 30.80 0.52 24.98
N SER A 526 31.92 1.10 25.42
CA SER A 526 33.04 1.46 24.53
C SER A 526 33.56 0.26 23.73
N GLY A 527 33.82 0.46 22.43
CA GLY A 527 34.37 -0.56 21.54
C GLY A 527 33.37 -1.53 20.92
N VAL A 528 32.09 -1.52 21.31
CA VAL A 528 30.99 -2.21 20.60
C VAL A 528 30.11 -1.23 19.83
N LYS A 529 29.38 -1.69 18.81
CA LYS A 529 28.60 -0.78 17.96
C LYS A 529 27.25 -0.45 18.58
N LYS A 530 26.89 0.83 18.54
CA LYS A 530 25.68 1.40 19.13
C LYS A 530 24.78 2.01 18.06
N LEU A 531 23.46 1.85 18.21
CA LEU A 531 22.44 2.49 17.38
C LEU A 531 21.52 3.33 18.27
N VAL A 532 21.61 4.66 18.12
CA VAL A 532 20.81 5.64 18.86
C VAL A 532 19.61 6.06 18.01
N PHE A 533 18.40 5.91 18.54
CA PHE A 533 17.16 6.31 17.89
C PHE A 533 16.61 7.62 18.45
N VAL A 534 16.37 8.58 17.56
CA VAL A 534 15.67 9.86 17.82
C VAL A 534 14.35 9.91 17.04
N GLU A 535 13.45 10.81 17.44
CA GLU A 535 12.18 11.00 16.71
C GLU A 535 12.38 11.75 15.38
N LYS A 536 13.07 12.90 15.43
CA LYS A 536 13.16 13.87 14.33
C LYS A 536 14.49 13.81 13.59
N GLN A 537 14.52 14.48 12.43
CA GLN A 537 15.69 14.57 11.57
C GLN A 537 16.71 15.56 12.14
N ASP A 538 16.26 16.77 12.40
CA ASP A 538 17.02 17.87 13.00
C ASP A 538 17.68 17.41 14.30
N SER A 539 16.90 16.76 15.18
CA SER A 539 17.40 16.17 16.45
C SER A 539 18.41 15.03 16.29
N ALA A 540 18.59 14.46 15.09
CA ALA A 540 19.67 13.51 14.82
C ALA A 540 21.00 14.25 14.60
N ASP A 541 20.96 15.34 13.82
CA ASP A 541 22.12 16.18 13.55
C ASP A 541 22.50 17.07 14.76
N ASP A 542 21.53 17.60 15.51
CA ASP A 542 21.76 18.29 16.79
C ASP A 542 22.52 17.38 17.78
N LEU A 543 22.08 16.12 17.91
CA LEU A 543 22.68 15.14 18.80
C LEU A 543 24.08 14.73 18.34
N HIS A 544 24.28 14.61 17.03
CA HIS A 544 25.59 14.35 16.42
C HIS A 544 26.59 15.47 16.68
N VAL A 545 26.20 16.73 16.42
CA VAL A 545 27.04 17.91 16.72
C VAL A 545 27.38 17.97 18.20
N LYS A 546 26.41 17.69 19.08
CA LYS A 546 26.65 17.68 20.54
C LYS A 546 27.60 16.56 20.96
N LEU A 547 27.45 15.33 20.46
CA LEU A 547 28.39 14.23 20.72
C LEU A 547 29.80 14.51 20.17
N LEU A 548 29.90 15.05 18.96
CA LEU A 548 31.17 15.41 18.33
C LEU A 548 31.91 16.50 19.11
N SER A 549 31.19 17.47 19.71
CA SER A 549 31.78 18.47 20.61
C SER A 549 32.38 17.89 21.90
N GLN A 550 31.94 16.68 22.29
CA GLN A 550 32.50 15.91 23.41
C GLN A 550 33.56 14.89 22.94
N GLY A 551 33.99 14.94 21.67
CA GLY A 551 34.95 14.02 21.06
C GLY A 551 34.37 12.67 20.62
N LEU A 552 33.10 12.38 20.92
CA LEU A 552 32.46 11.09 20.65
C LEU A 552 32.10 10.95 19.16
N GLN A 553 32.83 10.09 18.46
CA GLN A 553 32.67 9.87 17.03
C GLN A 553 31.33 9.18 16.72
N SER A 554 30.53 9.82 15.87
CA SER A 554 29.20 9.34 15.48
C SER A 554 28.86 9.75 14.05
N VAL A 555 27.88 9.09 13.44
CA VAL A 555 27.33 9.42 12.11
C VAL A 555 25.79 9.42 12.14
N THR A 556 25.14 10.17 11.25
CA THR A 556 23.67 10.29 11.20
C THR A 556 23.05 9.61 9.97
N ILE A 557 21.85 9.05 10.13
CA ILE A 557 21.03 8.58 9.01
C ILE A 557 19.53 8.91 9.18
N HIS A 558 19.01 9.72 8.26
CA HIS A 558 17.59 10.08 8.18
C HIS A 558 17.18 10.33 6.72
N GLY A 559 15.97 10.86 6.48
CA GLY A 559 15.40 11.00 5.14
C GLY A 559 15.96 12.17 4.32
N GLY A 560 16.47 13.21 4.99
CA GLY A 560 17.07 14.41 4.40
C GLY A 560 18.59 14.35 4.22
N LYS A 561 19.26 13.24 4.57
CA LYS A 561 20.65 12.99 4.18
C LYS A 561 20.69 12.43 2.77
N ASP A 562 21.68 12.82 1.99
CA ASP A 562 21.74 12.46 0.59
C ASP A 562 22.01 10.97 0.39
N GLN A 563 21.61 10.41 -0.75
CA GLN A 563 21.70 8.95 -0.94
C GLN A 563 23.16 8.44 -1.02
N ILE A 564 24.11 9.34 -1.30
CA ILE A 564 25.55 9.10 -1.23
C ILE A 564 25.98 9.04 0.25
N ASP A 565 25.67 10.08 1.04
CA ASP A 565 25.99 10.18 2.47
C ASP A 565 25.40 9.00 3.27
N ARG A 566 24.14 8.64 3.01
CA ARG A 566 23.48 7.48 3.63
C ARG A 566 24.21 6.17 3.32
N LYS A 567 24.86 6.04 2.15
CA LYS A 567 25.71 4.89 1.81
C LYS A 567 27.09 4.99 2.48
N TYR A 568 27.66 6.19 2.58
CA TYR A 568 28.93 6.43 3.26
C TYR A 568 28.82 6.13 4.76
N ALA A 569 27.85 6.71 5.47
CA ALA A 569 27.61 6.47 6.89
C ALA A 569 27.35 4.99 7.21
N ILE A 570 26.55 4.28 6.39
CA ILE A 570 26.35 2.83 6.56
C ILE A 570 27.66 2.04 6.33
N LYS A 571 28.49 2.43 5.36
CA LYS A 571 29.78 1.79 5.10
C LYS A 571 30.74 2.00 6.28
N GLU A 572 30.94 3.26 6.68
CA GLU A 572 31.85 3.68 7.74
C GLU A 572 31.47 3.06 9.09
N PHE A 573 30.17 3.09 9.45
CA PHE A 573 29.65 2.39 10.62
C PHE A 573 29.66 0.86 10.49
N SER A 574 29.71 0.29 9.27
CA SER A 574 29.84 -1.16 9.08
C SER A 574 31.29 -1.65 9.16
N GLU A 575 32.27 -0.81 8.82
CA GLU A 575 33.70 -1.15 8.90
C GLU A 575 34.19 -1.23 10.35
N LYS A 576 35.27 -1.96 10.63
CA LYS A 576 35.80 -2.13 12.01
C LYS A 576 36.89 -1.11 12.38
N ASN A 577 37.48 -0.46 11.38
CA ASN A 577 38.69 0.34 11.54
C ASN A 577 38.45 1.84 11.28
N SER A 578 37.18 2.26 11.17
CA SER A 578 36.76 3.64 10.90
C SER A 578 36.84 4.57 12.12
N GLY A 579 36.94 4.01 13.33
CA GLY A 579 36.84 4.77 14.58
C GLY A 579 35.41 5.20 14.96
N VAL A 580 34.42 4.95 14.09
CA VAL A 580 33.01 5.29 14.32
C VAL A 580 32.26 4.07 14.85
N ASP A 581 31.92 4.10 16.14
CA ASP A 581 31.16 3.02 16.80
C ASP A 581 29.68 3.36 17.05
N THR A 582 29.25 4.59 16.76
CA THR A 582 27.91 5.10 17.09
C THR A 582 27.17 5.63 15.85
N LEU A 583 26.01 5.03 15.53
CA LEU A 583 25.10 5.51 14.48
C LEU A 583 23.84 6.10 15.11
N ILE A 584 23.48 7.32 14.72
CA ILE A 584 22.25 7.99 15.13
C ILE A 584 21.25 7.91 13.98
N ALA A 585 20.02 7.49 14.25
CA ALA A 585 19.01 7.25 13.23
C ALA A 585 17.61 7.70 13.63
N THR A 586 16.83 8.14 12.65
CA THR A 586 15.37 8.17 12.80
C THR A 586 14.79 6.77 12.64
N SER A 587 13.65 6.51 13.30
CA SER A 587 12.89 5.24 13.20
C SER A 587 12.66 4.74 11.77
N VAL A 588 12.55 5.68 10.82
CA VAL A 588 12.36 5.43 9.38
C VAL A 588 13.63 4.85 8.74
N ALA A 589 14.79 5.44 9.01
CA ALA A 589 16.01 5.20 8.26
C ALA A 589 16.79 3.94 8.69
N ALA A 590 16.60 3.46 9.93
CA ALA A 590 17.19 2.19 10.38
C ALA A 590 16.31 0.95 10.09
N ARG A 591 15.11 1.11 9.52
CA ARG A 591 14.30 -0.01 9.00
C ARG A 591 14.99 -0.61 7.77
N GLY A 592 15.13 -1.94 7.75
CA GLY A 592 16.04 -2.61 6.82
C GLY A 592 17.54 -2.52 7.15
N LEU A 593 17.97 -1.81 8.21
CA LEU A 593 19.38 -1.83 8.60
C LEU A 593 19.78 -3.20 9.16
N ASP A 594 20.92 -3.70 8.69
CA ASP A 594 21.48 -5.02 9.02
C ASP A 594 23.01 -4.95 9.14
N VAL A 595 23.45 -4.31 10.22
CA VAL A 595 24.86 -4.21 10.61
C VAL A 595 25.18 -5.38 11.54
N LYS A 596 26.32 -6.04 11.30
CA LYS A 596 26.81 -7.15 12.12
C LYS A 596 27.56 -6.62 13.34
N GLY A 597 27.35 -7.25 14.51
CA GLY A 597 27.93 -6.77 15.76
C GLY A 597 27.39 -5.40 16.12
N LEU A 598 26.05 -5.29 16.15
CA LEU A 598 25.34 -4.17 16.76
C LEU A 598 24.80 -4.70 18.08
N ASP A 599 25.50 -4.39 19.17
CA ASP A 599 25.28 -5.00 20.47
C ASP A 599 24.32 -4.14 21.31
N LEU A 600 24.44 -2.80 21.22
CA LEU A 600 23.61 -1.83 21.94
C LEU A 600 22.62 -1.09 21.02
N VAL A 601 21.36 -1.00 21.46
CA VAL A 601 20.35 -0.06 20.92
C VAL A 601 19.92 0.90 22.03
N ILE A 602 19.86 2.20 21.73
CA ILE A 602 19.37 3.24 22.66
C ILE A 602 18.22 3.99 22.00
N ASN A 603 17.01 3.94 22.57
CA ASN A 603 15.93 4.85 22.21
C ASN A 603 16.10 6.14 23.04
N PHE A 604 16.77 7.14 22.47
CA PHE A 604 16.92 8.46 23.08
C PHE A 604 15.57 9.17 23.15
N ASP A 605 14.76 9.06 22.09
CA ASP A 605 13.34 9.36 22.12
C ASP A 605 12.52 8.06 22.05
N PRO A 606 11.48 7.92 22.88
CA PRO A 606 10.69 6.70 22.88
C PRO A 606 9.87 6.57 21.58
N PRO A 607 9.61 5.33 21.13
CA PRO A 607 8.81 5.08 19.93
C PRO A 607 7.35 5.48 20.11
N ASN A 608 6.76 6.03 19.05
CA ASN A 608 5.36 6.49 19.03
C ASN A 608 4.32 5.36 19.16
N HIS A 609 4.71 4.10 18.91
CA HIS A 609 3.85 2.92 18.97
C HIS A 609 4.64 1.67 19.40
N MET A 610 4.00 0.77 20.16
CA MET A 610 4.55 -0.53 20.60
C MET A 610 5.17 -1.34 19.45
N GLU A 611 4.58 -1.32 18.26
CA GLU A 611 5.15 -2.01 17.09
C GLU A 611 6.52 -1.43 16.69
N ASP A 612 6.72 -0.12 16.76
CA ASP A 612 8.00 0.52 16.44
C ASP A 612 9.08 0.16 17.47
N TYR A 613 8.74 0.10 18.76
CA TYR A 613 9.64 -0.39 19.82
C TYR A 613 10.27 -1.75 19.45
N VAL A 614 9.44 -2.75 19.16
CA VAL A 614 9.88 -4.12 18.82
C VAL A 614 10.82 -4.14 17.60
N HIS A 615 10.57 -3.29 16.60
CA HIS A 615 11.41 -3.19 15.39
C HIS A 615 12.72 -2.42 15.60
N ARG A 616 12.74 -1.45 16.52
CA ARG A 616 13.93 -0.68 16.90
C ARG A 616 14.87 -1.52 17.77
N VAL A 617 14.38 -2.12 18.86
CA VAL A 617 15.21 -2.98 19.72
C VAL A 617 15.66 -4.24 18.98
N GLY A 618 14.80 -4.78 18.09
CA GLY A 618 15.11 -5.85 17.16
C GLY A 618 16.14 -5.53 16.05
N ARG A 619 16.94 -4.47 16.22
CA ARG A 619 18.20 -4.24 15.49
C ARG A 619 19.38 -4.97 16.16
N THR A 620 19.43 -5.04 17.49
CA THR A 620 20.33 -5.94 18.25
C THR A 620 19.69 -7.34 18.44
N GLY A 621 20.34 -8.26 19.17
CA GLY A 621 19.84 -9.60 19.50
C GLY A 621 19.65 -10.53 18.29
N ARG A 622 20.55 -10.43 17.30
CA ARG A 622 20.40 -11.11 16.00
C ARG A 622 21.17 -12.44 15.93
N ALA A 623 20.61 -13.38 15.16
CA ALA A 623 21.22 -14.68 14.85
C ALA A 623 21.64 -15.53 16.08
N GLY A 624 20.99 -15.32 17.23
CA GLY A 624 21.30 -16.02 18.49
C GLY A 624 22.40 -15.40 19.34
N GLN A 625 22.91 -14.21 18.97
CA GLN A 625 23.62 -13.34 19.90
C GLN A 625 22.63 -12.67 20.86
N GLU A 626 23.08 -12.36 22.07
CA GLU A 626 22.36 -11.48 22.99
C GLU A 626 22.46 -10.01 22.53
N GLY A 627 21.78 -9.10 23.22
CA GLY A 627 21.85 -7.67 22.95
C GLY A 627 21.19 -6.84 24.03
N ASP A 628 21.65 -5.59 24.20
CA ASP A 628 21.13 -4.66 25.20
C ASP A 628 20.33 -3.53 24.53
N ALA A 629 19.16 -3.20 25.09
CA ALA A 629 18.23 -2.23 24.53
C ALA A 629 17.73 -1.25 25.60
N TYR A 630 18.33 -0.06 25.64
CA TYR A 630 17.97 1.04 26.54
C TYR A 630 16.90 1.94 25.93
N THR A 631 16.02 2.50 26.75
CA THR A 631 14.92 3.36 26.30
C THR A 631 14.61 4.44 27.31
N PHE A 632 14.81 5.68 26.91
CA PHE A 632 14.54 6.86 27.73
C PHE A 632 13.08 7.27 27.58
N VAL A 633 12.37 7.43 28.69
CA VAL A 633 11.01 7.96 28.76
C VAL A 633 10.92 9.06 29.82
N ALA A 634 10.15 10.10 29.55
CA ALA A 634 9.84 11.11 30.55
C ALA A 634 8.51 10.82 31.27
N SER A 635 8.36 11.31 32.50
CA SER A 635 7.13 11.22 33.30
C SER A 635 5.88 11.73 32.57
N SER A 636 6.03 12.75 31.70
CA SER A 636 4.97 13.32 30.88
C SER A 636 4.51 12.44 29.70
N GLN A 637 5.25 11.39 29.35
CA GLN A 637 5.04 10.57 28.15
C GLN A 637 4.15 9.34 28.43
N GLU A 638 2.97 9.57 29.03
CA GLU A 638 2.04 8.54 29.50
C GLU A 638 1.69 7.46 28.44
N ARG A 639 1.56 7.89 27.17
CA ARG A 639 1.23 7.02 26.03
C ARG A 639 2.38 6.05 25.69
N PRO A 640 3.62 6.51 25.36
CA PRO A 640 4.78 5.62 25.23
C PRO A 640 5.04 4.73 26.45
N VAL A 641 4.91 5.26 27.68
CA VAL A 641 5.08 4.47 28.91
C VAL A 641 4.09 3.30 28.96
N THR A 642 2.82 3.53 28.60
CA THR A 642 1.79 2.48 28.56
C THR A 642 2.11 1.39 27.52
N ASP A 643 2.56 1.77 26.33
CA ASP A 643 2.96 0.81 25.28
C ASP A 643 4.20 0.00 25.69
N LEU A 644 5.17 0.62 26.37
CA LEU A 644 6.38 -0.05 26.86
C LEU A 644 6.09 -1.04 28.01
N VAL A 645 5.32 -0.63 29.03
CA VAL A 645 4.90 -1.53 30.13
C VAL A 645 4.13 -2.73 29.57
N LYS A 646 3.28 -2.52 28.56
CA LYS A 646 2.62 -3.62 27.86
C LYS A 646 3.61 -4.52 27.10
N SER A 647 4.61 -3.95 26.41
CA SER A 647 5.60 -4.73 25.65
C SER A 647 6.49 -5.58 26.55
N LEU A 648 6.92 -5.05 27.70
CA LEU A 648 7.67 -5.78 28.72
C LEU A 648 6.86 -6.97 29.27
N ARG A 649 5.60 -6.74 29.67
CA ARG A 649 4.67 -7.77 30.13
C ARG A 649 4.40 -8.85 29.06
N LEU A 650 4.21 -8.47 27.79
CA LEU A 650 4.07 -9.40 26.67
C LEU A 650 5.34 -10.24 26.43
N SER A 651 6.51 -9.66 26.66
CA SER A 651 7.81 -10.32 26.53
C SER A 651 8.18 -11.17 27.75
N LYS A 652 7.28 -11.32 28.72
CA LYS A 652 7.48 -12.03 30.00
C LYS A 652 8.66 -11.49 30.82
N TYR A 653 8.93 -10.19 30.71
CA TYR A 653 9.90 -9.54 31.59
C TYR A 653 9.41 -9.65 33.05
N PRO A 654 10.30 -9.89 34.04
CA PRO A 654 9.87 -10.07 35.44
C PRO A 654 9.20 -8.80 35.98
N GLU A 655 7.98 -8.93 36.51
CA GLU A 655 7.15 -7.80 36.96
C GLU A 655 7.82 -7.05 38.13
N ASP A 656 8.58 -7.76 38.97
CA ASP A 656 9.42 -7.24 40.06
C ASP A 656 10.58 -6.35 39.58
N LYS A 657 10.92 -6.41 38.29
CA LYS A 657 11.98 -5.60 37.66
C LYS A 657 11.43 -4.46 36.79
N ILE A 658 10.12 -4.33 36.67
CA ILE A 658 9.50 -3.16 36.02
C ILE A 658 9.41 -2.06 37.07
N ASP A 659 9.91 -0.87 36.76
CA ASP A 659 9.83 0.27 37.68
C ASP A 659 8.35 0.57 38.03
N SER A 660 8.03 0.54 39.33
CA SER A 660 6.69 0.80 39.85
C SER A 660 6.10 2.15 39.41
N ARG A 661 6.95 3.14 39.10
CA ARG A 661 6.55 4.44 38.57
C ARG A 661 5.98 4.33 37.16
N LEU A 662 6.60 3.50 36.31
CA LEU A 662 6.10 3.21 34.95
C LEU A 662 4.75 2.48 35.00
N ILE A 663 4.61 1.52 35.91
CA ILE A 663 3.33 0.81 36.15
C ILE A 663 2.25 1.82 36.56
N LYS A 664 2.52 2.68 37.55
CA LYS A 664 1.59 3.70 38.03
C LYS A 664 1.15 4.65 36.92
N ILE A 665 2.08 5.21 36.14
CA ILE A 665 1.79 6.09 34.99
C ILE A 665 0.90 5.37 33.97
N SER A 666 1.18 4.08 33.69
CA SER A 666 0.37 3.29 32.76
C SER A 666 -1.05 3.04 33.29
N GLU A 667 -1.22 2.76 34.58
CA GLU A 667 -2.52 2.49 35.19
C GLU A 667 -3.38 3.76 35.30
N GLU A 668 -2.78 4.91 35.64
CA GLU A 668 -3.45 6.21 35.62
C GLU A 668 -3.92 6.58 34.21
N PHE A 669 -3.07 6.42 33.19
CA PHE A 669 -3.46 6.64 31.79
C PHE A 669 -4.57 5.68 31.33
N LEU A 670 -4.46 4.39 31.65
CA LEU A 670 -5.51 3.41 31.34
C LEU A 670 -6.82 3.71 32.09
N SER A 671 -6.79 4.39 33.24
CA SER A 671 -8.00 4.91 33.90
C SER A 671 -8.58 6.10 33.14
N LYS A 672 -7.77 7.09 32.72
CA LYS A 672 -8.21 8.22 31.87
C LYS A 672 -8.88 7.74 30.57
N VAL A 673 -8.40 6.63 30.01
CA VAL A 673 -8.98 5.96 28.83
C VAL A 673 -10.31 5.27 29.15
N LYS A 674 -10.44 4.56 30.28
CA LYS A 674 -11.71 3.95 30.73
C LYS A 674 -12.78 5.00 31.01
N ASP A 675 -12.38 6.14 31.59
CA ASP A 675 -13.22 7.31 31.85
C ASP A 675 -13.66 8.04 30.56
N GLY A 676 -13.13 7.65 29.39
CA GLY A 676 -13.41 8.32 28.11
C GLY A 676 -12.76 9.70 27.95
N LYS A 677 -11.94 10.14 28.92
CA LYS A 677 -11.19 11.42 28.88
C LYS A 677 -10.09 11.38 27.82
N GLU A 678 -9.53 10.20 27.57
CA GLU A 678 -8.46 9.98 26.59
C GLU A 678 -8.80 8.87 25.58
N ARG A 679 -8.34 9.01 24.34
CA ARG A 679 -8.54 8.02 23.27
C ARG A 679 -7.25 7.25 22.97
N PHE A 680 -7.19 6.01 23.43
CA PHE A 680 -6.09 5.09 23.17
C PHE A 680 -6.50 4.04 22.13
N ASN A 681 -5.98 4.19 20.91
CA ASN A 681 -6.17 3.26 19.80
C ASN A 681 -4.98 2.29 19.75
N PHE A 682 -5.24 0.98 19.64
CA PHE A 682 -4.16 0.00 19.45
C PHE A 682 -3.68 -0.07 17.99
N GLY A 683 -2.38 0.12 17.81
CA GLY A 683 -1.69 0.07 16.52
C GLY A 683 -1.57 1.43 15.82
N PHE A 684 -0.91 1.43 14.66
CA PHE A 684 -0.51 2.65 13.93
C PHE A 684 -1.68 3.59 13.61
N GLY A 685 -1.64 4.79 14.22
CA GLY A 685 -2.76 5.73 14.28
C GLY A 685 -2.34 7.15 14.62
N GLY A 686 -1.22 7.62 14.06
CA GLY A 686 -0.69 8.98 14.26
C GLY A 686 -1.60 10.08 13.67
N LYS A 687 -1.55 11.27 14.29
CA LYS A 687 -2.45 12.42 14.03
C LYS A 687 -2.49 12.90 12.57
N GLY A 688 -1.44 12.67 11.78
CA GLY A 688 -1.40 13.03 10.36
C GLY A 688 -2.25 12.11 9.47
N LEU A 689 -2.25 10.80 9.76
CA LEU A 689 -3.00 9.84 8.94
C LEU A 689 -4.50 9.82 9.31
N SER A 690 -4.86 10.11 10.57
CA SER A 690 -6.25 10.19 10.99
C SER A 690 -7.03 11.31 10.29
N LYS A 691 -6.42 12.48 10.05
CA LYS A 691 -7.03 13.55 9.25
C LYS A 691 -7.31 13.08 7.80
N LEU A 692 -6.39 12.36 7.18
CA LEU A 692 -6.54 11.83 5.81
C LEU A 692 -7.57 10.69 5.73
N ASP A 693 -7.66 9.85 6.75
CA ASP A 693 -8.71 8.82 6.87
C ASP A 693 -10.09 9.48 7.08
N GLU A 694 -10.20 10.51 7.94
CA GLU A 694 -11.42 11.29 8.15
C GLU A 694 -11.88 12.01 6.87
N MET A 695 -10.96 12.60 6.09
CA MET A 695 -11.25 13.18 4.78
C MET A 695 -11.73 12.12 3.77
N ARG A 696 -11.10 10.93 3.73
CA ARG A 696 -11.51 9.83 2.82
C ARG A 696 -12.86 9.23 3.20
N ASP A 697 -13.11 9.02 4.48
CA ASP A 697 -14.36 8.42 4.92
C ASP A 697 -15.51 9.44 4.93
N THR A 698 -15.26 10.73 5.15
CA THR A 698 -16.27 11.78 4.85
C THR A 698 -16.56 11.88 3.35
N GLN A 699 -15.56 11.76 2.47
CA GLN A 699 -15.76 11.71 1.02
C GLN A 699 -16.62 10.50 0.60
N LYS A 700 -16.27 9.28 1.02
CA LYS A 700 -17.09 8.06 0.77
C LYS A 700 -18.48 8.14 1.42
N LYS A 701 -18.62 8.84 2.53
CA LYS A 701 -19.91 9.02 3.23
C LYS A 701 -20.78 10.05 2.52
N MET A 702 -20.19 11.10 1.91
CA MET A 702 -20.87 12.00 0.97
C MET A 702 -21.30 11.28 -0.30
N GLU A 703 -20.42 10.48 -0.92
CA GLU A 703 -20.79 9.62 -2.07
C GLU A 703 -21.98 8.71 -1.72
N ARG A 704 -21.98 8.10 -0.52
CA ARG A 704 -23.09 7.25 -0.07
C ARG A 704 -24.36 8.03 0.29
N SER A 705 -24.27 9.23 0.85
CA SER A 705 -25.45 10.04 1.17
C SER A 705 -26.10 10.68 -0.07
N MET A 706 -25.32 10.96 -1.12
CA MET A 706 -25.85 11.47 -2.40
C MET A 706 -26.88 10.53 -3.06
N TYR A 707 -26.89 9.25 -2.71
CA TYR A 707 -27.87 8.27 -3.21
C TYR A 707 -29.08 8.02 -2.26
N ALA A 708 -29.25 8.80 -1.17
CA ALA A 708 -30.13 8.44 -0.05
C ALA A 708 -31.11 9.53 0.47
N ALA A 709 -31.86 10.16 -0.45
CA ALA A 709 -33.21 10.75 -0.28
C ALA A 709 -33.44 12.03 0.61
N ASP A 710 -34.46 12.81 0.19
CA ASP A 710 -34.86 14.12 0.71
C ASP A 710 -35.65 14.11 2.05
N THR A 711 -35.57 15.19 2.85
CA THR A 711 -36.69 16.07 3.31
C THR A 711 -36.21 17.22 4.27
N PRO A 712 -36.94 18.35 4.46
CA PRO A 712 -36.32 19.67 4.70
C PRO A 712 -36.94 20.56 5.84
N GLU A 713 -36.73 21.91 5.75
CA GLU A 713 -37.33 23.08 6.48
C GLU A 713 -36.54 23.64 7.69
N GLN A 714 -36.46 24.95 8.07
CA GLN A 714 -36.82 26.33 7.59
C GLN A 714 -36.18 27.33 8.64
N GLU A 715 -35.97 28.67 8.56
CA GLU A 715 -35.75 29.78 7.58
C GLU A 715 -35.53 31.14 8.36
N LYS A 716 -34.78 32.13 7.79
CA LYS A 716 -34.87 33.63 8.00
C LYS A 716 -34.51 34.29 9.38
N PRO A 717 -34.35 35.65 9.51
CA PRO A 717 -34.13 36.78 8.56
C PRO A 717 -32.79 37.58 8.82
N ALA A 718 -32.66 38.89 8.48
CA ALA A 718 -31.37 39.62 8.46
C ALA A 718 -31.41 41.18 8.64
N LYS A 719 -30.21 41.80 8.79
CA LYS A 719 -29.81 43.25 8.71
C LYS A 719 -30.13 44.20 9.91
N ALA A 720 -29.39 45.29 10.21
CA ALA A 720 -28.01 45.74 9.86
C ALA A 720 -27.57 47.02 10.66
N HIS A 721 -26.30 47.45 10.48
CA HIS A 721 -25.67 48.78 10.71
C HIS A 721 -24.68 49.01 11.89
N SER A 722 -23.70 49.88 11.61
CA SER A 722 -22.52 50.32 12.39
C SER A 722 -22.16 51.77 11.97
N PRO A 723 -21.22 52.50 12.63
CA PRO A 723 -19.90 52.72 11.98
C PRO A 723 -18.67 53.10 12.87
N ALA A 724 -17.45 52.86 12.32
CA ALA A 724 -16.27 53.77 12.25
C ALA A 724 -15.49 54.26 13.51
N THR A 725 -14.17 54.53 13.48
CA THR A 725 -13.05 54.29 12.51
C THR A 725 -11.69 54.60 13.16
N SER A 726 -10.58 53.99 12.70
CA SER A 726 -9.23 54.62 12.74
C SER A 726 -8.24 54.25 11.61
N ASN A 727 -8.77 53.93 10.43
CA ASN A 727 -8.30 54.28 9.08
C ASN A 727 -6.91 53.88 8.47
N PRO A 728 -6.85 53.71 7.10
CA PRO A 728 -6.20 52.50 6.56
C PRO A 728 -5.63 52.63 5.10
N VAL A 729 -5.45 51.50 4.40
CA VAL A 729 -5.80 51.41 2.96
C VAL A 729 -7.33 51.29 2.88
N PRO A 730 -8.08 52.11 2.12
CA PRO A 730 -9.52 52.29 2.28
C PRO A 730 -10.29 50.96 2.42
N GLU A 731 -10.81 50.72 3.62
CA GLU A 731 -11.64 49.55 3.93
C GLU A 731 -12.91 49.54 3.05
N ASN A 732 -13.32 50.72 2.58
CA ASN A 732 -14.36 50.99 1.59
C ASN A 732 -13.88 51.05 0.12
N ALA A 733 -12.73 50.46 -0.23
CA ALA A 733 -12.40 50.15 -1.62
C ALA A 733 -13.43 49.13 -2.16
N LYS A 734 -14.52 49.64 -2.73
CA LYS A 734 -15.64 48.85 -3.26
C LYS A 734 -15.34 48.24 -4.62
N THR A 735 -14.47 48.87 -5.42
CA THR A 735 -14.11 48.42 -6.75
C THR A 735 -12.60 48.34 -6.90
N VAL A 736 -12.11 47.24 -7.49
CA VAL A 736 -10.74 47.06 -7.94
C VAL A 736 -10.82 46.60 -9.40
N ASN A 737 -10.02 47.20 -10.30
CA ASN A 737 -10.00 46.90 -11.74
C ASN A 737 -11.41 46.82 -12.37
N GLY A 738 -12.32 47.73 -11.98
CA GLY A 738 -13.68 47.83 -12.50
C GLY A 738 -14.70 46.84 -11.95
N VAL A 739 -14.31 45.87 -11.11
CA VAL A 739 -15.23 44.87 -10.52
C VAL A 739 -15.50 45.19 -9.04
N GLU A 740 -16.75 45.03 -8.60
CA GLU A 740 -17.13 45.21 -7.20
C GLU A 740 -16.61 44.07 -6.30
N LEU A 741 -15.99 44.43 -5.18
CA LEU A 741 -15.53 43.50 -4.16
C LEU A 741 -16.69 43.05 -3.25
N PRO A 742 -16.63 41.84 -2.66
CA PRO A 742 -17.71 41.33 -1.83
C PRO A 742 -17.88 42.08 -0.49
N ASP A 743 -19.04 41.95 0.12
CA ASP A 743 -19.25 42.30 1.53
C ASP A 743 -18.49 41.31 2.46
N PHE A 744 -17.72 41.84 3.41
CA PHE A 744 -16.95 41.07 4.42
C PHE A 744 -17.52 41.24 5.84
N ASN A 745 -18.84 41.34 5.96
CA ASN A 745 -19.52 41.65 7.22
C ASN A 745 -19.46 40.46 8.21
N VAL A 746 -18.89 40.68 9.40
CA VAL A 746 -18.91 39.71 10.52
C VAL A 746 -20.22 39.87 11.30
N ILE A 747 -20.83 38.76 11.69
CA ILE A 747 -22.11 38.68 12.38
C ILE A 747 -21.93 37.82 13.64
N GLU A 748 -22.34 38.34 14.79
CA GLU A 748 -22.45 37.55 16.02
C GLU A 748 -23.75 36.74 16.00
N GLY A 749 -23.65 35.44 16.33
CA GLY A 749 -24.73 34.47 16.24
C GLY A 749 -24.32 33.22 15.47
N LYS A 750 -25.32 32.39 15.13
CA LYS A 750 -25.12 31.20 14.29
C LYS A 750 -25.49 31.48 12.85
N ALA A 751 -24.69 30.99 11.91
CA ALA A 751 -25.10 30.93 10.52
C ALA A 751 -26.30 29.97 10.35
N ALA A 752 -27.36 30.42 9.69
CA ALA A 752 -28.58 29.63 9.47
C ALA A 752 -28.38 28.39 8.56
N GLU A 753 -27.20 28.22 7.97
CA GLU A 753 -26.81 27.07 7.12
C GLU A 753 -25.88 26.07 7.85
N SER A 754 -25.63 26.28 9.15
CA SER A 754 -24.74 25.46 9.97
C SER A 754 -25.49 24.26 10.56
N THR A 755 -25.04 23.05 10.24
CA THR A 755 -25.70 21.78 10.62
C THR A 755 -24.71 20.80 11.26
N GLY A 756 -24.18 21.20 12.41
CA GLY A 756 -23.29 20.40 13.26
C GLY A 756 -23.52 20.64 14.76
N PRO A 757 -22.95 19.80 15.64
CA PRO A 757 -23.11 19.93 17.09
C PRO A 757 -22.28 21.09 17.69
N ASP A 758 -21.19 21.49 17.02
CA ASP A 758 -20.25 22.49 17.52
C ASP A 758 -20.78 23.92 17.31
N LYS A 759 -20.62 24.76 18.34
CA LYS A 759 -21.26 26.09 18.42
C LYS A 759 -20.25 27.20 18.13
N CYS A 760 -19.96 27.46 16.86
CA CYS A 760 -19.37 28.74 16.46
C CYS A 760 -20.27 29.91 16.90
N LYS A 761 -19.66 31.02 17.33
CA LYS A 761 -20.33 32.19 17.92
C LYS A 761 -20.38 33.39 16.96
N PHE A 762 -19.52 33.39 15.94
CA PHE A 762 -19.43 34.44 14.93
C PHE A 762 -19.35 33.81 13.54
N HIS A 763 -19.88 34.49 12.53
CA HIS A 763 -19.77 34.06 11.14
C HIS A 763 -19.71 35.22 10.16
N SER A 764 -19.32 34.95 8.91
CA SER A 764 -19.38 35.91 7.80
C SER A 764 -19.75 35.22 6.49
N ARG A 765 -20.36 35.96 5.57
CA ARG A 765 -20.76 35.48 4.24
C ARG A 765 -20.18 36.39 3.16
N ILE A 766 -19.34 35.81 2.31
CA ILE A 766 -18.56 36.51 1.27
C ILE A 766 -19.03 35.99 -0.09
N THR A 767 -19.79 36.78 -0.85
CA THR A 767 -20.32 36.35 -2.17
C THR A 767 -19.23 36.43 -3.24
N VAL A 768 -18.80 35.28 -3.75
CA VAL A 768 -17.67 35.17 -4.71
C VAL A 768 -18.11 34.91 -6.15
N ASN A 769 -19.41 34.70 -6.38
CA ASN A 769 -19.98 34.38 -7.70
C ASN A 769 -19.53 35.33 -8.81
N ASP A 770 -19.63 36.63 -8.57
CA ASP A 770 -19.51 37.67 -9.60
C ASP A 770 -18.07 38.14 -9.83
N LEU A 771 -17.10 37.59 -9.08
CA LEU A 771 -15.67 37.82 -9.26
C LEU A 771 -15.14 37.20 -10.58
N PRO A 772 -14.03 37.69 -11.16
CA PRO A 772 -13.32 37.04 -12.27
C PRO A 772 -12.94 35.59 -11.97
N GLN A 773 -12.72 34.77 -12.99
CA GLN A 773 -12.49 33.33 -12.80
C GLN A 773 -11.24 33.03 -11.96
N GLN A 774 -10.12 33.72 -12.20
CA GLN A 774 -8.89 33.55 -11.42
C GLN A 774 -9.09 33.96 -9.95
N ALA A 775 -9.65 35.16 -9.71
CA ALA A 775 -9.98 35.66 -8.37
C ALA A 775 -10.95 34.75 -7.59
N ARG A 776 -11.95 34.19 -8.26
CA ARG A 776 -12.89 33.22 -7.67
C ARG A 776 -12.20 31.90 -7.35
N TRP A 777 -11.34 31.41 -8.23
CA TRP A 777 -10.55 30.20 -7.99
C TRP A 777 -9.60 30.38 -6.80
N ALA A 778 -8.92 31.53 -6.71
CA ALA A 778 -7.97 31.86 -5.65
C ALA A 778 -8.54 31.73 -4.22
N VAL A 779 -9.85 31.91 -4.03
CA VAL A 779 -10.51 31.76 -2.72
C VAL A 779 -11.53 30.62 -2.61
N VAL A 780 -11.81 29.88 -3.70
CA VAL A 780 -12.63 28.66 -3.67
C VAL A 780 -11.75 27.39 -3.73
N SER A 781 -10.46 27.51 -4.05
CA SER A 781 -9.52 26.38 -4.01
C SER A 781 -9.40 25.78 -2.61
N GLY A 782 -9.34 24.45 -2.53
CA GLY A 782 -9.20 23.74 -1.24
C GLY A 782 -7.90 24.07 -0.51
N ASP A 783 -6.82 24.35 -1.26
CA ASP A 783 -5.52 24.71 -0.73
C ASP A 783 -5.60 26.07 0.00
N SER A 784 -6.13 27.10 -0.66
CA SER A 784 -6.31 28.44 -0.09
C SER A 784 -7.26 28.44 1.11
N LEU A 785 -8.34 27.65 1.05
CA LEU A 785 -9.29 27.55 2.15
C LEU A 785 -8.70 26.82 3.36
N ALA A 786 -7.82 25.83 3.14
CA ALA A 786 -7.06 25.18 4.22
C ALA A 786 -6.05 26.13 4.86
N GLU A 787 -5.28 26.88 4.06
CA GLU A 787 -4.31 27.89 4.54
C GLU A 787 -4.97 28.91 5.48
N ILE A 788 -6.12 29.47 5.09
CA ILE A 788 -6.82 30.49 5.89
C ILE A 788 -7.50 29.84 7.11
N THR A 789 -8.07 28.63 6.96
CA THR A 789 -8.66 27.85 8.08
C THR A 789 -7.63 27.59 9.17
N GLU A 790 -6.45 27.09 8.81
CA GLU A 790 -5.37 26.76 9.75
C GLU A 790 -4.79 28.03 10.41
N ALA A 791 -4.55 29.08 9.62
CA ALA A 791 -3.98 30.34 10.13
C ALA A 791 -4.93 31.19 10.99
N THR A 792 -6.23 30.88 11.04
CA THR A 792 -7.24 31.69 11.76
C THR A 792 -8.11 30.90 12.74
N SER A 793 -8.02 29.56 12.75
CA SER A 793 -8.90 28.67 13.51
C SER A 793 -10.40 28.88 13.22
N THR A 794 -10.73 29.23 11.97
CA THR A 794 -12.12 29.35 11.49
C THR A 794 -12.47 28.23 10.51
N SER A 795 -13.71 27.76 10.53
CA SER A 795 -14.25 26.83 9.54
C SER A 795 -14.75 27.61 8.34
N ILE A 796 -14.20 27.36 7.14
CA ILE A 796 -14.64 28.02 5.91
C ILE A 796 -15.27 26.99 4.97
N THR A 797 -16.50 27.23 4.54
CA THR A 797 -17.23 26.32 3.63
C THR A 797 -17.79 27.07 2.42
N SER A 798 -17.66 26.48 1.23
CA SER A 798 -18.30 26.99 0.01
C SER A 798 -19.76 26.54 -0.06
N LYS A 799 -20.66 27.45 -0.45
CA LYS A 799 -22.13 27.26 -0.42
C LYS A 799 -22.78 28.00 -1.60
N GLY A 800 -23.99 27.58 -1.97
CA GLY A 800 -24.71 28.11 -3.14
C GLY A 800 -24.25 27.49 -4.45
N GLN A 801 -24.67 28.07 -5.57
CA GLN A 801 -24.37 27.61 -6.93
C GLN A 801 -23.79 28.77 -7.76
N PHE A 802 -22.83 28.47 -8.65
CA PHE A 802 -22.33 29.46 -9.59
C PHE A 802 -23.36 29.74 -10.69
N TYR A 803 -23.64 31.02 -10.91
CA TYR A 803 -24.45 31.54 -12.02
C TYR A 803 -23.58 32.47 -12.89
N PRO A 804 -23.49 32.25 -14.22
CA PRO A 804 -22.77 33.14 -15.12
C PRO A 804 -23.28 34.59 -15.06
N SER A 805 -22.37 35.55 -15.18
CA SER A 805 -22.68 36.98 -15.17
C SER A 805 -23.73 37.33 -16.22
N GLY A 806 -24.75 38.11 -15.83
CA GLY A 806 -25.89 38.46 -16.69
C GLY A 806 -26.99 37.41 -16.83
N SER A 807 -26.82 36.19 -16.30
CA SER A 807 -27.89 35.17 -16.31
C SER A 807 -29.06 35.55 -15.39
N LYS A 808 -30.30 35.39 -15.89
CA LYS A 808 -31.52 35.62 -15.11
C LYS A 808 -31.75 34.45 -14.16
N ILE A 809 -31.36 34.61 -12.89
CA ILE A 809 -31.62 33.63 -11.83
C ILE A 809 -33.14 33.41 -11.71
N PRO A 810 -33.66 32.17 -11.90
CA PRO A 810 -35.08 31.90 -11.70
C PRO A 810 -35.46 32.10 -10.23
N THR A 811 -36.60 32.72 -9.93
CA THR A 811 -37.05 32.84 -8.53
C THR A 811 -37.45 31.47 -7.94
N ILE A 812 -37.87 30.56 -8.81
CA ILE A 812 -38.40 29.23 -8.49
C ILE A 812 -37.86 28.22 -9.52
N ILE A 813 -37.45 27.04 -9.07
CA ILE A 813 -37.02 25.90 -9.89
C ILE A 813 -37.95 24.71 -9.62
N LYS A 814 -38.23 23.90 -10.65
CA LYS A 814 -39.08 22.71 -10.54
C LYS A 814 -38.28 21.45 -10.24
N GLN A 815 -38.21 21.08 -8.97
CA GLN A 815 -37.75 19.75 -8.58
C GLN A 815 -38.94 18.76 -8.68
N GLY A 816 -39.00 18.07 -9.83
CA GLY A 816 -40.03 17.09 -10.14
C GLY A 816 -41.43 17.72 -10.29
N LYS A 817 -42.22 17.69 -9.21
CA LYS A 817 -43.60 18.23 -9.17
C LYS A 817 -43.82 19.31 -8.11
N LYS A 818 -42.79 19.71 -7.37
CA LYS A 818 -42.84 20.87 -6.48
C LYS A 818 -42.05 22.03 -7.06
N GLU A 819 -42.51 23.22 -6.74
CA GLU A 819 -41.86 24.49 -7.02
C GLU A 819 -41.09 24.89 -5.74
N VAL A 820 -39.78 25.10 -5.88
CA VAL A 820 -38.82 25.32 -4.77
C VAL A 820 -37.98 26.56 -5.11
N PRO A 821 -37.62 27.42 -4.14
CA PRO A 821 -36.73 28.56 -4.39
C PRO A 821 -35.39 28.13 -5.03
N ALA A 822 -34.83 28.96 -5.90
CA ALA A 822 -33.51 28.69 -6.47
C ALA A 822 -32.39 28.75 -5.40
N PRO A 823 -31.34 27.93 -5.52
CA PRO A 823 -30.19 28.04 -4.63
C PRO A 823 -29.49 29.39 -4.84
N PRO A 824 -28.95 30.01 -3.78
CA PRO A 824 -28.29 31.31 -3.87
C PRO A 824 -27.03 31.27 -4.74
N LYS A 825 -26.59 32.45 -5.21
CA LYS A 825 -25.26 32.65 -5.82
C LYS A 825 -24.14 32.07 -4.95
N LEU A 826 -23.03 31.65 -5.56
CA LEU A 826 -21.87 31.08 -4.87
C LEU A 826 -21.28 32.06 -3.84
N TYR A 827 -21.15 31.62 -2.59
CA TYR A 827 -20.49 32.35 -1.50
C TYR A 827 -19.61 31.43 -0.65
N LEU A 828 -18.69 32.05 0.09
CA LEU A 828 -17.98 31.43 1.20
C LEU A 828 -18.69 31.79 2.51
N LEU A 829 -18.86 30.80 3.38
CA LEU A 829 -19.34 30.95 4.75
C LEU A 829 -18.17 30.67 5.70
N VAL A 830 -17.73 31.70 6.41
CA VAL A 830 -16.69 31.64 7.45
C VAL A 830 -17.39 31.53 8.81
N GLU A 831 -17.01 30.59 9.66
CA GLU A 831 -17.57 30.38 11.00
C GLU A 831 -16.45 30.24 12.05
N GLY A 832 -16.58 30.91 13.20
CA GLY A 832 -15.53 30.94 14.23
C GLY A 832 -16.06 31.05 15.66
N LEU A 833 -15.20 30.69 16.63
CA LEU A 833 -15.50 30.85 18.06
C LEU A 833 -15.27 32.29 18.56
N THR A 834 -14.42 33.07 17.86
CA THR A 834 -14.06 34.45 18.20
C THR A 834 -14.31 35.38 17.02
N GLU A 835 -14.68 36.63 17.31
CA GLU A 835 -14.90 37.66 16.29
C GLU A 835 -13.60 37.98 15.52
N SER A 836 -12.46 38.02 16.23
CA SER A 836 -11.14 38.26 15.61
C SER A 836 -10.84 37.22 14.55
N GLY A 837 -10.94 35.91 14.87
CA GLY A 837 -10.64 34.85 13.89
C GLY A 837 -11.45 34.99 12.60
N VAL A 838 -12.74 35.37 12.69
CA VAL A 838 -13.58 35.62 11.50
C VAL A 838 -13.18 36.91 10.78
N ARG A 839 -12.84 37.99 11.49
CA ARG A 839 -12.33 39.24 10.90
C ARG A 839 -10.98 39.04 10.21
N ASP A 840 -10.09 38.26 10.80
CA ASP A 840 -8.75 37.93 10.29
C ASP A 840 -8.83 36.97 9.08
N ALA A 841 -9.76 36.01 9.10
CA ALA A 841 -10.10 35.20 7.94
C ALA A 841 -10.66 36.05 6.80
N ASN A 842 -11.61 36.93 7.09
CA ASN A 842 -12.16 37.87 6.10
C ASN A 842 -11.08 38.76 5.47
N LYS A 843 -10.12 39.27 6.27
CA LYS A 843 -8.99 40.05 5.78
C LYS A 843 -8.10 39.24 4.81
N ARG A 844 -7.77 38.00 5.16
CA ARG A 844 -7.00 37.08 4.29
C ARG A 844 -7.74 36.72 3.00
N ILE A 845 -9.05 36.43 3.08
CA ILE A 845 -9.88 36.15 1.90
C ILE A 845 -9.95 37.39 0.98
N ARG A 846 -10.09 38.61 1.54
CA ARG A 846 -10.07 39.85 0.77
C ARG A 846 -8.74 40.05 0.05
N GLN A 847 -7.62 39.76 0.72
CA GLN A 847 -6.29 39.85 0.12
C GLN A 847 -6.11 38.87 -1.05
N LYS A 848 -6.45 37.59 -0.86
CA LYS A 848 -6.38 36.55 -1.91
C LYS A 848 -7.32 36.85 -3.10
N ILE A 849 -8.45 37.54 -2.88
CA ILE A 849 -9.30 38.05 -3.98
C ILE A 849 -8.57 39.14 -4.77
N ILE A 850 -7.93 40.11 -4.11
CA ILE A 850 -7.19 41.19 -4.77
C ILE A 850 -6.01 40.61 -5.58
N GLU A 851 -5.19 39.75 -4.96
CA GLU A 851 -4.10 39.02 -5.63
C GLU A 851 -4.61 38.27 -6.88
N GLY A 852 -5.73 37.53 -6.76
CA GLY A 852 -6.34 36.83 -7.89
C GLY A 852 -7.00 37.73 -8.94
N MET A 853 -7.34 38.99 -8.61
CA MET A 853 -7.83 40.00 -9.56
C MET A 853 -6.67 40.70 -10.30
N GLU A 854 -5.53 40.90 -9.63
CA GLU A 854 -4.30 41.40 -10.25
C GLU A 854 -3.71 40.37 -11.21
N ILE A 855 -3.69 39.09 -10.84
CA ILE A 855 -3.36 37.99 -11.75
C ILE A 855 -4.32 37.99 -12.95
N SER A 856 -5.63 38.09 -12.72
CA SER A 856 -6.61 38.13 -13.82
C SER A 856 -6.40 39.30 -14.78
N ALA A 857 -5.93 40.45 -14.32
CA ALA A 857 -5.69 41.64 -15.14
C ALA A 857 -4.36 41.58 -15.93
N LYS A 858 -3.46 40.64 -15.60
CA LYS A 858 -2.23 40.35 -16.37
C LYS A 858 -2.45 39.30 -17.48
N ASP A 859 -3.58 38.59 -17.46
CA ASP A 859 -3.82 37.33 -18.21
C ASP A 859 -4.79 37.50 -19.40
N ASP A 860 -5.28 38.71 -19.66
CA ASP A 860 -6.30 39.06 -20.70
C ASP A 860 -5.86 38.81 -22.17
N GLY A 861 -4.69 38.18 -22.39
CA GLY A 861 -4.17 37.82 -23.71
C GLY A 861 -4.50 36.39 -24.18
N VAL A 862 -4.87 35.45 -23.30
CA VAL A 862 -4.99 34.02 -23.65
C VAL A 862 -6.27 33.37 -23.12
N ALA A 863 -7.18 33.00 -24.04
CA ALA A 863 -8.41 32.29 -23.69
C ALA A 863 -8.12 30.83 -23.24
N PRO A 864 -8.52 30.40 -22.03
CA PRO A 864 -8.22 29.06 -21.52
C PRO A 864 -9.09 27.98 -22.19
N THR A 865 -8.49 27.14 -23.03
CA THR A 865 -9.16 26.04 -23.76
C THR A 865 -9.39 24.79 -22.90
N GLY A 866 -10.16 24.95 -21.81
CA GLY A 866 -10.61 23.86 -20.95
C GLY A 866 -11.95 23.24 -21.38
N ARG A 867 -12.16 21.94 -21.10
CA ARG A 867 -13.42 21.22 -21.40
C ARG A 867 -14.58 21.59 -20.45
N TYR A 868 -15.09 22.81 -20.54
CA TYR A 868 -16.49 23.16 -20.23
C TYR A 868 -16.87 24.45 -20.97
N VAL A 869 -17.34 24.30 -22.21
CA VAL A 869 -18.12 25.35 -22.91
C VAL A 869 -19.60 25.12 -22.57
N VAL A 870 -20.38 26.21 -22.52
CA VAL A 870 -21.85 26.20 -22.30
C VAL A 870 -22.59 25.91 -23.60
#